data_AF-A0A428QWP7-F1
#
_entry.id   AF-A0A428QWP7-F1
#
_cell.length_a   1.000
_cell.length_b   1.000
_cell.length_c   1.000
_cell.angle_alpha   90.00
_cell.angle_beta   90.00
_cell.angle_gamma   90.00
#
_symmetry.space_group_name_H-M   'P 1'
#
loop_
_entity.id
_entity.type
_entity.pdbx_description
1 polymer ?
#
loop_
_entity_poly.entity_id
_entity_poly.type
_entity_poly.pdbx_seq_one_letter_code
_entity_poly.pdbx_strand_id
1 'polypeptide(L)'
;MKSASDWVSGLQPTRGIYLHSRIKPSTMTKLVCLLVAILFFSAARIHYQPESSSQPKDAQREPTIENPPPPKPESITISRLPLPPVAPRSDVGSCNSTINPRGTGCIAKTSELQSGNYLPDDVHVLAVANFAGAPAAPDPASIYQGRQLIIIKTNNETFKNGDAWKCITCGVSEENSRGRGEVMDYPQAFLDGKRVLTGTDIVECPDGLTSETCGPENVRIIPLRWDTTADGSGPGGSMRELRLHPDNVHIGFSSLFATKNGVSQFSFFGRISYDPSPIKGEPLASRYDVVDVSILNHAQRSRAIEIDPEDPTQLIINPHSLTVGELRGFSGSGNEVTWIGYPAESCNIDVFAADLADGTVRRLTSHPDYVDPVDISPDDKWSVVMDTRASERQMFLSGLRGVPPLIDLLVTAAVASVRNNGQRRFFKPWIIDQYGDRGSYIGQQLNTAGSGVPGSGDINDPEWNGRADPKWSRDGTRIVYTEAITESPACGGKNPLPCYESTEDGGRNERIMVAQLTDREPYDLPLVDPRPDVIPWGTPFPPGSPFPEREGVPPGNYTLKGKVSGWADVSLGGDKETGLVSSVSVKYHDFSDDGFNVLVGSESVSKENPTPFMEQLHWFSNLKQTGPNNGTKITSPGGFHLSIDVQYNFFHAKGNLTTTVNGKECRQPANET
;
A
#
# COMPACT_ATOMS: atom_id res chain seq x y z
N MET A 1 36.69 -20.28 0.91
CA MET A 1 36.25 -18.88 1.03
C MET A 1 36.73 -18.32 2.37
N LYS A 2 37.17 -17.06 2.38
CA LYS A 2 37.56 -16.20 3.53
C LYS A 2 37.27 -14.76 3.04
N SER A 3 36.87 -13.77 3.83
CA SER A 3 36.36 -13.67 5.22
C SER A 3 35.44 -12.41 5.25
N ALA A 4 34.52 -12.17 6.20
CA ALA A 4 34.73 -11.55 7.52
C ALA A 4 35.92 -10.54 7.59
N SER A 5 35.82 -9.37 8.23
CA SER A 5 34.79 -8.74 9.09
C SER A 5 34.73 -7.21 8.77
N ASP A 6 34.09 -6.25 9.45
CA ASP A 6 33.80 -5.97 10.88
C ASP A 6 32.52 -5.13 11.04
N TRP A 7 31.91 -5.16 12.25
CA TRP A 7 31.46 -3.99 13.03
C TRP A 7 31.20 -4.47 14.49
N VAL A 8 31.40 -3.60 15.49
CA VAL A 8 31.69 -4.03 16.88
C VAL A 8 30.49 -3.87 17.84
N SER A 9 30.32 -4.85 18.74
CA SER A 9 29.28 -4.89 19.78
C SER A 9 29.64 -4.13 21.06
N GLY A 10 28.68 -3.35 21.60
CA GLY A 10 28.73 -2.79 22.96
C GLY A 10 27.94 -3.64 23.98
N LEU A 11 28.44 -3.76 25.22
CA LEU A 11 27.85 -4.65 26.24
C LEU A 11 26.74 -3.98 27.07
N GLN A 12 25.70 -4.76 27.41
CA GLN A 12 24.87 -4.50 28.58
C GLN A 12 25.50 -5.10 29.86
N PRO A 13 25.48 -4.39 31.01
CA PRO A 13 25.75 -4.99 32.32
C PRO A 13 24.46 -5.52 32.97
N THR A 14 24.51 -6.74 33.50
CA THR A 14 23.39 -7.36 34.22
C THR A 14 23.22 -6.83 35.65
N ARG A 15 21.97 -6.66 36.10
CA ARG A 15 21.60 -6.59 37.53
C ARG A 15 20.26 -7.27 37.79
N GLY A 16 20.28 -8.37 38.55
CA GLY A 16 19.08 -8.94 39.17
C GLY A 16 18.84 -8.33 40.55
N ILE A 17 17.58 -8.26 40.99
CA ILE A 17 17.18 -7.85 42.34
C ILE A 17 16.17 -8.87 42.91
N TYR A 18 16.21 -9.06 44.23
CA TYR A 18 15.50 -10.13 44.95
C TYR A 18 13.99 -9.90 45.12
N LEU A 19 13.27 -11.02 45.30
CA LEU A 19 11.89 -11.09 45.78
C LEU A 19 11.76 -10.77 47.27
N HIS A 20 10.86 -9.85 47.64
CA HIS A 20 10.10 -9.82 48.89
C HIS A 20 8.96 -8.79 48.79
N SER A 21 7.83 -8.86 49.50
CA SER A 21 6.85 -9.95 49.71
C SER A 21 5.69 -9.41 50.56
N ARG A 22 4.43 -9.82 50.27
CA ARG A 22 3.20 -9.60 51.07
C ARG A 22 2.65 -8.16 51.16
N ILE A 23 1.40 -8.02 50.72
CA ILE A 23 0.26 -7.59 51.56
C ILE A 23 -0.92 -8.51 51.21
N LYS A 24 -1.91 -8.68 52.10
CA LYS A 24 -3.06 -9.60 51.93
C LYS A 24 -4.30 -8.88 51.40
N PRO A 25 -5.20 -9.57 50.68
CA PRO A 25 -6.52 -9.04 50.32
C PRO A 25 -7.48 -9.00 51.52
N SER A 26 -8.52 -8.18 51.41
CA SER A 26 -9.74 -8.20 52.24
C SER A 26 -10.97 -8.41 51.35
N THR A 27 -12.07 -8.87 51.95
CA THR A 27 -13.17 -9.58 51.27
C THR A 27 -14.53 -8.90 51.48
N MET A 28 -15.52 -9.28 50.66
CA MET A 28 -16.99 -9.23 50.96
C MET A 28 -17.69 -7.84 50.94
N THR A 29 -19.01 -7.67 50.65
CA THR A 29 -20.09 -8.55 50.11
C THR A 29 -21.45 -7.81 49.88
N LYS A 30 -22.30 -8.32 48.94
CA LYS A 30 -23.75 -8.02 48.67
C LYS A 30 -24.10 -6.61 48.15
N LEU A 31 -25.11 -6.35 47.30
CA LEU A 31 -26.33 -7.06 46.78
C LEU A 31 -27.64 -6.92 47.61
N VAL A 32 -28.42 -5.85 47.34
CA VAL A 32 -29.88 -5.63 47.57
C VAL A 32 -30.36 -4.56 46.53
N CYS A 33 -31.66 -4.23 46.38
CA CYS A 33 -32.66 -4.86 45.47
C CYS A 33 -34.03 -4.13 45.55
N LEU A 34 -34.81 -4.15 44.46
CA LEU A 34 -36.27 -3.89 44.30
C LEU A 34 -36.88 -2.46 44.53
N LEU A 35 -37.35 -1.87 43.42
CA LEU A 35 -38.76 -1.54 43.04
C LEU A 35 -39.81 -0.97 44.03
N VAL A 36 -40.53 0.08 43.56
CA VAL A 36 -42.01 0.33 43.47
C VAL A 36 -42.18 1.76 42.88
N ALA A 37 -42.88 2.08 41.77
CA ALA A 37 -44.25 1.81 41.24
C ALA A 37 -45.34 2.73 41.87
N ILE A 38 -46.47 3.14 41.25
CA ILE A 38 -47.24 2.72 40.03
C ILE A 38 -47.95 3.99 39.40
N LEU A 39 -48.76 3.81 38.33
CA LEU A 39 -49.77 4.72 37.68
C LEU A 39 -49.32 5.44 36.39
N PHE A 40 -50.13 5.57 35.31
CA PHE A 40 -51.61 5.50 35.17
C PHE A 40 -52.15 4.40 34.20
N PHE A 41 -53.47 4.21 34.20
CA PHE A 41 -54.23 3.25 33.37
C PHE A 41 -55.00 3.92 32.21
N SER A 42 -55.04 3.27 31.03
CA SER A 42 -56.26 2.93 30.25
C SER A 42 -55.84 2.34 28.89
N ALA A 43 -56.29 1.20 28.32
CA ALA A 43 -57.45 0.30 28.48
C ALA A 43 -58.22 0.21 27.15
N ALA A 44 -57.83 -0.74 26.29
CA ALA A 44 -58.67 -1.27 25.21
C ALA A 44 -58.39 -2.77 25.06
N ARG A 45 -59.43 -3.62 25.07
CA ARG A 45 -59.36 -5.05 24.76
C ARG A 45 -60.02 -5.30 23.41
N ILE A 46 -59.36 -6.02 22.52
CA ILE A 46 -59.96 -6.63 21.32
C ILE A 46 -59.60 -8.13 21.35
N HIS A 47 -60.44 -8.96 20.74
CA HIS A 47 -60.36 -10.42 20.85
C HIS A 47 -59.10 -11.02 20.21
N TYR A 48 -58.71 -12.17 20.75
CA TYR A 48 -57.64 -13.02 20.23
C TYR A 48 -58.26 -14.32 19.70
N GLN A 49 -58.14 -14.57 18.40
CA GLN A 49 -58.26 -15.90 17.80
C GLN A 49 -56.99 -16.17 16.98
N PRO A 50 -56.39 -17.37 17.08
CA PRO A 50 -55.21 -17.71 16.29
C PRO A 50 -55.63 -18.30 14.94
N GLU A 51 -55.38 -17.58 13.84
CA GLU A 51 -55.37 -18.18 12.51
C GLU A 51 -53.94 -18.55 12.09
N SER A 52 -53.76 -19.79 11.66
CA SER A 52 -52.49 -20.28 11.12
C SER A 52 -52.34 -19.87 9.65
N SER A 53 -51.48 -18.89 9.38
CA SER A 53 -51.05 -18.58 8.01
C SER A 53 -49.54 -18.74 7.90
N SER A 54 -49.11 -19.80 7.21
CA SER A 54 -47.72 -20.05 6.86
C SER A 54 -47.41 -19.44 5.49
N GLN A 55 -46.86 -18.23 5.49
CA GLN A 55 -46.14 -17.68 4.33
C GLN A 55 -44.74 -17.20 4.76
N PRO A 56 -43.76 -17.17 3.85
CA PRO A 56 -42.41 -16.73 4.17
C PRO A 56 -42.42 -15.27 4.62
N LYS A 57 -41.50 -14.90 5.51
CA LYS A 57 -41.08 -13.50 5.59
C LYS A 57 -40.34 -13.20 4.28
N ASP A 58 -40.89 -12.33 3.44
CA ASP A 58 -40.11 -11.73 2.37
C ASP A 58 -38.90 -11.04 3.01
N ALA A 59 -37.70 -11.53 2.69
CA ALA A 59 -36.49 -10.81 3.00
C ALA A 59 -36.53 -9.52 2.19
N GLN A 60 -36.57 -8.37 2.86
CA GLN A 60 -36.38 -7.09 2.21
C GLN A 60 -34.95 -7.07 1.66
N ARG A 61 -34.81 -7.46 0.38
CA ARG A 61 -33.61 -7.12 -0.40
C ARG A 61 -33.44 -5.61 -0.29
N GLU A 62 -32.27 -5.19 0.16
CA GLU A 62 -31.83 -3.82 -0.08
C GLU A 62 -31.93 -3.53 -1.58
N PRO A 63 -32.32 -2.30 -1.97
CA PRO A 63 -32.41 -1.95 -3.38
C PRO A 63 -31.01 -2.06 -4.00
N THR A 64 -30.79 -3.10 -4.79
CA THR A 64 -29.56 -3.28 -5.56
C THR A 64 -29.41 -2.10 -6.51
N ILE A 65 -28.56 -1.15 -6.14
CA ILE A 65 -28.17 -0.05 -7.01
C ILE A 65 -27.47 -0.68 -8.22
N GLU A 66 -28.15 -0.68 -9.36
CA GLU A 66 -27.62 -1.28 -10.58
C GLU A 66 -26.46 -0.40 -11.09
N ASN A 67 -25.23 -0.88 -10.90
CA ASN A 67 -24.03 -0.18 -11.33
C ASN A 67 -24.13 0.14 -12.83
N PRO A 68 -23.75 1.36 -13.26
CA PRO A 68 -23.83 1.73 -14.66
C PRO A 68 -22.93 0.83 -15.52
N PRO A 69 -23.28 0.68 -16.82
CA PRO A 69 -22.47 -0.09 -17.74
C PRO A 69 -21.02 0.41 -17.75
N PRO A 70 -20.04 -0.46 -18.08
CA PRO A 70 -18.64 -0.07 -18.20
C PRO A 70 -18.45 1.16 -19.11
N PRO A 71 -17.49 2.04 -18.77
CA PRO A 71 -17.14 3.17 -19.62
C PRO A 71 -16.54 2.66 -20.95
N LYS A 72 -16.55 3.54 -21.96
CA LYS A 72 -15.72 3.32 -23.15
C LYS A 72 -14.24 3.44 -22.75
N PRO A 73 -13.32 2.74 -23.43
CA PRO A 73 -11.89 3.00 -23.29
C PRO A 73 -11.57 4.46 -23.62
N GLU A 74 -10.69 5.06 -22.81
CA GLU A 74 -10.08 6.36 -23.07
C GLU A 74 -9.12 6.27 -24.27
N SER A 75 -9.00 7.34 -25.04
CA SER A 75 -7.91 7.50 -26.02
C SER A 75 -6.64 7.93 -25.30
N ILE A 76 -5.55 7.19 -25.48
CA ILE A 76 -4.31 7.36 -24.71
C ILE A 76 -3.11 7.57 -25.65
N THR A 77 -2.32 8.61 -25.38
CA THR A 77 -0.95 8.75 -25.90
C THR A 77 0.04 8.68 -24.75
N ILE A 78 1.21 8.05 -24.96
CA ILE A 78 2.25 7.92 -23.93
C ILE A 78 3.57 8.50 -24.43
N SER A 79 4.20 9.33 -23.58
CA SER A 79 5.54 9.88 -23.77
C SER A 79 6.49 9.41 -22.66
N ARG A 80 7.79 9.43 -22.95
CA ARG A 80 8.86 9.31 -21.96
C ARG A 80 9.25 10.72 -21.51
N LEU A 81 9.51 10.92 -20.22
CA LEU A 81 10.03 12.20 -19.76
C LEU A 81 11.56 12.30 -19.91
N PRO A 82 12.10 13.48 -20.27
CA PRO A 82 13.54 13.71 -20.37
C PRO A 82 14.19 13.74 -18.99
N LEU A 83 15.18 12.88 -18.78
CA LEU A 83 15.93 12.73 -17.53
C LEU A 83 17.35 13.30 -17.64
N PRO A 84 18.07 13.49 -16.53
CA PRO A 84 19.51 13.76 -16.57
C PRO A 84 20.28 12.69 -17.35
N PRO A 85 21.41 13.04 -17.99
CA PRO A 85 22.25 12.06 -18.68
C PRO A 85 22.85 11.05 -17.69
N VAL A 86 23.14 9.84 -18.16
CA VAL A 86 23.72 8.78 -17.32
C VAL A 86 25.23 8.96 -17.18
N ALA A 87 25.73 8.91 -15.95
CA ALA A 87 27.17 8.83 -15.67
C ALA A 87 27.68 7.42 -16.05
N PRO A 88 28.78 7.28 -16.81
CA PRO A 88 29.32 5.96 -17.18
C PRO A 88 29.68 5.08 -15.98
N ARG A 89 29.98 5.72 -14.84
CA ARG A 89 30.41 5.18 -13.56
C ARG A 89 30.11 6.20 -12.46
N SER A 90 30.16 5.76 -11.21
CA SER A 90 29.98 6.59 -10.02
C SER A 90 31.27 7.24 -9.48
N ASP A 91 32.41 7.06 -10.14
CA ASP A 91 33.69 7.67 -9.73
C ASP A 91 33.77 9.17 -10.07
N VAL A 92 34.45 9.92 -9.20
CA VAL A 92 34.50 11.39 -9.23
C VAL A 92 35.04 11.89 -10.57
N GLY A 93 34.25 12.72 -11.25
CA GLY A 93 34.55 13.28 -12.57
C GLY A 93 34.10 12.44 -13.78
N SER A 94 33.47 11.27 -13.59
CA SER A 94 32.88 10.53 -14.70
C SER A 94 31.78 11.31 -15.42
N CYS A 95 30.99 12.11 -14.70
CA CYS A 95 30.10 13.12 -15.28
C CYS A 95 30.92 14.36 -15.66
N ASN A 96 31.41 14.39 -16.90
CA ASN A 96 32.21 15.48 -17.45
C ASN A 96 31.48 16.22 -18.59
N SER A 97 32.05 17.34 -19.05
CA SER A 97 31.47 18.21 -20.08
C SER A 97 31.29 17.59 -21.47
N THR A 98 31.83 16.40 -21.74
CA THR A 98 31.51 15.63 -22.96
C THR A 98 30.17 14.91 -22.85
N ILE A 99 29.73 14.60 -21.62
CA ILE A 99 28.53 13.83 -21.31
C ILE A 99 27.39 14.75 -20.91
N ASN A 100 27.67 15.72 -20.03
CA ASN A 100 26.79 16.85 -19.77
C ASN A 100 27.52 18.18 -20.04
N PRO A 101 27.43 18.74 -21.26
CA PRO A 101 28.04 20.04 -21.60
C PRO A 101 27.40 21.24 -20.88
N ARG A 102 26.29 21.07 -20.16
CA ARG A 102 25.64 22.12 -19.35
C ARG A 102 26.15 22.16 -17.91
N GLY A 103 26.88 21.12 -17.46
CA GLY A 103 27.37 21.02 -16.09
C GLY A 103 26.27 20.81 -15.04
N THR A 104 25.06 20.42 -15.44
CA THR A 104 23.90 20.20 -14.55
C THR A 104 23.91 18.83 -13.84
N GLY A 105 24.96 18.03 -14.00
CA GLY A 105 25.12 16.72 -13.36
C GLY A 105 24.59 15.54 -14.17
N CYS A 106 24.77 14.33 -13.63
CA CYS A 106 24.39 13.07 -14.26
C CYS A 106 23.79 12.12 -13.22
N ILE A 107 22.92 11.19 -13.63
CA ILE A 107 22.36 10.14 -12.76
C ILE A 107 23.10 8.81 -12.92
N ALA A 108 22.99 7.93 -11.91
CA ALA A 108 23.44 6.55 -12.03
C ALA A 108 22.58 5.76 -13.05
N LYS A 109 23.14 4.68 -13.63
CA LYS A 109 22.42 3.84 -14.62
C LYS A 109 21.14 3.22 -14.03
N THR A 110 21.22 2.75 -12.80
CA THR A 110 20.06 2.51 -11.92
C THR A 110 20.15 3.58 -10.84
N SER A 111 19.21 4.50 -10.84
CA SER A 111 19.19 5.74 -10.06
C SER A 111 18.21 5.70 -8.89
N GLU A 112 17.54 4.57 -8.67
CA GLU A 112 16.43 4.40 -7.71
C GLU A 112 15.31 5.43 -7.96
N LEU A 113 14.99 5.59 -9.24
CA LEU A 113 14.12 6.62 -9.78
C LEU A 113 12.70 6.48 -9.23
N GLN A 114 12.11 7.61 -8.83
CA GLN A 114 10.73 7.66 -8.38
C GLN A 114 10.05 8.94 -8.86
N SER A 115 9.07 8.79 -9.76
CA SER A 115 8.10 9.85 -10.08
C SER A 115 7.26 10.21 -8.86
N GLY A 116 6.86 11.48 -8.82
CA GLY A 116 5.92 12.03 -7.86
C GLY A 116 4.70 12.64 -8.52
N ASN A 117 3.97 13.44 -7.76
CA ASN A 117 2.85 14.23 -8.27
C ASN A 117 3.32 15.33 -9.24
N TYR A 118 2.37 15.87 -10.01
CA TYR A 118 2.52 17.13 -10.71
C TYR A 118 2.59 18.31 -9.72
N LEU A 119 3.28 19.38 -10.10
CA LEU A 119 3.08 20.69 -9.49
C LEU A 119 1.73 21.29 -9.92
N PRO A 120 1.22 22.33 -9.25
CA PRO A 120 -0.12 22.88 -9.48
C PRO A 120 -0.34 23.58 -10.84
N ASP A 121 0.61 23.46 -11.78
CA ASP A 121 0.51 23.93 -13.16
C ASP A 121 0.33 22.79 -14.19
N ASP A 122 0.33 21.52 -13.75
CA ASP A 122 0.21 20.30 -14.56
C ASP A 122 1.20 20.18 -15.75
N VAL A 123 2.22 21.04 -15.78
CA VAL A 123 3.32 21.03 -16.75
C VAL A 123 4.55 20.39 -16.14
N HIS A 124 4.77 20.56 -14.83
CA HIS A 124 5.94 20.06 -14.13
C HIS A 124 5.63 18.83 -13.28
N VAL A 125 6.45 17.78 -13.43
CA VAL A 125 6.43 16.54 -12.64
C VAL A 125 7.58 16.56 -11.63
N LEU A 126 7.31 16.13 -10.40
CA LEU A 126 8.34 15.85 -9.40
C LEU A 126 8.99 14.48 -9.65
N ALA A 127 10.28 14.35 -9.37
CA ALA A 127 10.94 13.06 -9.26
C ALA A 127 12.12 13.08 -8.28
N VAL A 128 12.47 11.94 -7.70
CA VAL A 128 13.73 11.73 -6.99
C VAL A 128 14.64 10.80 -7.81
N ALA A 129 15.92 11.14 -7.91
CA ALA A 129 16.94 10.35 -8.60
C ALA A 129 18.30 10.43 -7.88
N ASN A 130 19.10 9.38 -7.99
CA ASN A 130 20.47 9.33 -7.48
C ASN A 130 21.49 9.86 -8.52
N PHE A 131 22.04 11.04 -8.26
CA PHE A 131 23.09 11.67 -9.05
C PHE A 131 24.46 11.04 -8.76
N ALA A 132 25.30 10.89 -9.79
CA ALA A 132 26.55 10.15 -9.71
C ALA A 132 27.67 10.72 -10.59
N GLY A 133 28.91 10.50 -10.15
CA GLY A 133 30.11 10.79 -10.92
C GLY A 133 30.46 12.28 -11.03
N ALA A 134 29.93 13.12 -10.14
CA ALA A 134 30.22 14.56 -10.11
C ALA A 134 31.73 14.83 -10.03
N PRO A 135 32.24 15.94 -10.62
CA PRO A 135 33.63 16.35 -10.45
C PRO A 135 33.93 16.76 -9.01
N ALA A 136 35.21 16.79 -8.64
CA ALA A 136 35.64 17.23 -7.31
C ALA A 136 35.45 18.75 -7.14
N ALA A 137 35.08 19.18 -5.93
CA ALA A 137 35.16 20.59 -5.55
C ALA A 137 36.60 21.12 -5.76
N PRO A 138 36.80 22.36 -6.25
CA PRO A 138 35.81 23.44 -6.34
C PRO A 138 35.09 23.55 -7.71
N ASP A 139 34.99 22.47 -8.51
CA ASP A 139 34.19 22.51 -9.73
C ASP A 139 32.70 22.79 -9.41
N PRO A 140 32.01 23.75 -10.06
CA PRO A 140 30.60 24.06 -9.78
C PRO A 140 29.65 22.87 -9.90
N ALA A 141 29.96 21.88 -10.74
CA ALA A 141 29.14 20.68 -10.90
C ALA A 141 29.33 19.64 -9.78
N SER A 142 30.23 19.87 -8.81
CA SER A 142 30.42 18.98 -7.66
C SER A 142 29.19 18.85 -6.76
N ILE A 143 28.21 19.75 -6.90
CA ILE A 143 26.95 19.75 -6.13
C ILE A 143 25.95 18.66 -6.56
N TYR A 144 26.12 18.07 -7.74
CA TYR A 144 25.18 17.11 -8.33
C TYR A 144 25.57 15.66 -7.99
N GLN A 145 25.41 15.29 -6.73
CA GLN A 145 25.78 13.97 -6.21
C GLN A 145 24.77 13.47 -5.17
N GLY A 146 24.51 12.16 -5.13
CA GLY A 146 23.61 11.51 -4.18
C GLY A 146 22.13 11.59 -4.56
N ARG A 147 21.24 11.16 -3.66
CA ARG A 147 19.79 11.16 -3.85
C ARG A 147 19.22 12.58 -3.72
N GLN A 148 18.58 13.06 -4.79
CA GLN A 148 18.13 14.46 -4.93
C GLN A 148 16.74 14.56 -5.55
N LEU A 149 15.98 15.60 -5.15
CA LEU A 149 14.72 16.00 -5.78
C LEU A 149 14.98 16.82 -7.04
N ILE A 150 14.33 16.44 -8.13
CA ILE A 150 14.29 17.15 -9.40
C ILE A 150 12.85 17.50 -9.81
N ILE A 151 12.72 18.51 -10.66
CA ILE A 151 11.50 18.85 -11.39
C ILE A 151 11.75 18.60 -12.87
N ILE A 152 10.81 17.98 -13.57
CA ILE A 152 10.88 17.67 -15.01
C ILE A 152 9.70 18.31 -15.73
N LYS A 153 9.93 18.96 -16.88
CA LYS A 153 8.89 19.49 -17.75
C LYS A 153 8.30 18.40 -18.65
N THR A 154 6.98 18.36 -18.75
CA THR A 154 6.22 17.42 -19.59
C THR A 154 5.90 17.96 -20.99
N ASN A 155 6.11 19.26 -21.24
CA ASN A 155 5.68 19.98 -22.45
C ASN A 155 6.79 20.19 -23.52
N ASN A 156 7.92 19.49 -23.41
CA ASN A 156 9.13 19.65 -24.25
C ASN A 156 9.84 21.02 -24.19
N GLU A 157 9.44 21.94 -23.31
CA GLU A 157 10.22 23.14 -23.01
C GLU A 157 11.39 22.85 -22.06
N THR A 158 12.29 23.83 -21.91
CA THR A 158 13.41 23.80 -20.97
C THR A 158 13.25 24.82 -19.83
N PHE A 159 14.07 24.69 -18.79
CA PHE A 159 14.40 25.77 -17.85
C PHE A 159 15.57 26.61 -18.40
N LYS A 160 16.01 27.69 -17.72
CA LYS A 160 17.14 28.52 -18.22
C LYS A 160 18.52 27.86 -18.23
N ASN A 161 18.73 26.73 -17.54
CA ASN A 161 19.89 25.87 -17.76
C ASN A 161 19.90 25.24 -19.18
N GLY A 162 18.76 25.24 -19.84
CA GLY A 162 18.51 24.64 -21.15
C GLY A 162 18.26 23.12 -21.10
N ASP A 163 18.10 22.54 -19.91
CA ASP A 163 17.57 21.20 -19.73
C ASP A 163 16.05 21.25 -19.55
N ALA A 164 15.37 20.15 -19.87
CA ALA A 164 13.96 19.96 -19.54
C ALA A 164 13.73 19.59 -18.06
N TRP A 165 14.77 19.61 -17.24
CA TRP A 165 14.73 19.33 -15.80
C TRP A 165 15.61 20.29 -15.00
N LYS A 166 15.32 20.38 -13.71
CA LYS A 166 16.02 21.23 -12.73
C LYS A 166 16.18 20.45 -11.43
N CYS A 167 17.40 20.38 -10.87
CA CYS A 167 17.60 19.87 -9.51
C CYS A 167 17.25 20.95 -8.49
N ILE A 168 16.59 20.56 -7.39
CA ILE A 168 16.15 21.46 -6.32
C ILE A 168 17.01 21.32 -5.07
N THR A 169 17.37 20.10 -4.68
CA THR A 169 18.14 19.85 -3.45
C THR A 169 19.67 19.75 -3.65
N CYS A 170 20.14 19.80 -4.90
CA CYS A 170 21.56 19.79 -5.22
C CYS A 170 22.25 21.06 -4.68
N GLY A 171 23.33 20.90 -3.91
CA GLY A 171 24.13 22.02 -3.39
C GLY A 171 23.49 22.81 -2.24
N VAL A 172 22.35 22.38 -1.70
CA VAL A 172 21.75 22.99 -0.51
C VAL A 172 22.71 22.84 0.67
N SER A 173 22.91 23.91 1.43
CA SER A 173 23.88 23.94 2.53
C SER A 173 23.40 23.14 3.75
N GLU A 174 24.35 22.67 4.56
CA GLU A 174 24.06 22.03 5.86
C GLU A 174 23.19 22.90 6.79
N GLU A 175 23.24 24.24 6.64
CA GLU A 175 22.39 25.17 7.38
C GLU A 175 20.95 25.18 6.87
N ASN A 176 20.74 25.12 5.55
CA ASN A 176 19.41 25.02 4.94
C ASN A 176 18.82 23.60 5.01
N SER A 177 19.58 22.59 5.44
CA SER A 177 19.12 21.18 5.58
C SER A 177 19.41 20.55 6.96
N ARG A 178 19.39 21.34 8.05
CA ARG A 178 19.67 20.83 9.41
C ARG A 178 18.62 19.81 9.85
N GLY A 179 19.06 18.58 10.09
CA GLY A 179 18.20 17.49 10.55
C GLY A 179 17.41 16.76 9.45
N ARG A 180 17.71 17.05 8.17
CA ARG A 180 17.20 16.34 6.99
C ARG A 180 17.23 14.82 7.14
N GLY A 181 16.19 14.13 6.65
CA GLY A 181 16.09 12.68 6.65
C GLY A 181 17.08 11.96 5.73
N GLU A 182 17.37 10.69 6.02
CA GLU A 182 18.24 9.85 5.16
C GLU A 182 17.57 9.42 3.85
N VAL A 183 16.24 9.36 3.82
CA VAL A 183 15.44 8.83 2.71
C VAL A 183 14.57 9.92 2.10
N MET A 184 14.66 10.08 0.77
CA MET A 184 13.72 10.86 -0.04
C MET A 184 12.91 9.90 -0.92
N ASP A 185 11.66 9.65 -0.58
CA ASP A 185 10.73 8.86 -1.40
C ASP A 185 9.41 9.62 -1.61
N TYR A 186 8.48 9.02 -2.35
CA TYR A 186 7.10 9.49 -2.60
C TYR A 186 6.95 11.03 -2.75
N PRO A 187 7.67 11.70 -3.68
CA PRO A 187 7.68 13.15 -3.76
C PRO A 187 6.30 13.73 -4.16
N GLN A 188 5.73 14.58 -3.30
CA GLN A 188 4.35 15.06 -3.38
C GLN A 188 4.30 16.58 -3.26
N ALA A 189 3.68 17.23 -4.26
CA ALA A 189 3.57 18.68 -4.33
C ALA A 189 2.49 19.21 -3.39
N PHE A 190 2.78 20.30 -2.67
CA PHE A 190 1.73 21.11 -2.07
C PHE A 190 1.10 22.00 -3.15
N LEU A 191 -0.22 22.25 -3.05
CA LEU A 191 -0.98 23.08 -3.99
C LEU A 191 -0.59 24.58 -3.98
N ASP A 192 0.40 24.97 -3.17
CA ASP A 192 1.02 26.30 -3.16
C ASP A 192 2.16 26.47 -4.19
N GLY A 193 2.65 25.38 -4.80
CA GLY A 193 3.77 25.41 -5.76
C GLY A 193 5.12 25.79 -5.17
N LYS A 194 5.23 25.85 -3.84
CA LYS A 194 6.40 26.28 -3.06
C LYS A 194 7.00 25.17 -2.22
N ARG A 195 6.21 24.14 -1.87
CA ARG A 195 6.64 23.04 -1.00
C ARG A 195 6.47 21.66 -1.64
N VAL A 196 7.34 20.73 -1.27
CA VAL A 196 7.28 19.29 -1.63
C VAL A 196 7.51 18.45 -0.39
N LEU A 197 6.58 17.54 -0.08
CA LEU A 197 6.82 16.44 0.85
C LEU A 197 7.63 15.35 0.12
N THR A 198 8.70 14.84 0.71
CA THR A 198 9.42 13.66 0.19
C THR A 198 10.14 12.93 1.32
N GLY A 199 9.87 11.63 1.49
CA GLY A 199 10.24 10.92 2.71
C GLY A 199 9.70 11.63 3.95
N THR A 200 10.58 11.80 4.94
CA THR A 200 10.33 12.58 6.16
C THR A 200 10.90 14.00 6.06
N ASP A 201 10.94 14.61 4.88
CA ASP A 201 11.36 15.98 4.65
C ASP A 201 10.28 16.79 3.90
N ILE A 202 10.19 18.08 4.21
CA ILE A 202 9.46 19.08 3.41
C ILE A 202 10.50 20.03 2.80
N VAL A 203 10.65 19.97 1.48
CA VAL A 203 11.51 20.85 0.70
C VAL A 203 10.74 22.12 0.35
N GLU A 204 11.27 23.29 0.69
CA GLU A 204 10.62 24.58 0.50
C GLU A 204 11.41 25.52 -0.41
N CYS A 205 10.69 26.34 -1.18
CA CYS A 205 11.25 27.46 -1.93
C CYS A 205 10.29 28.69 -1.88
N PRO A 206 10.64 29.78 -1.15
CA PRO A 206 9.70 30.88 -0.88
C PRO A 206 9.07 31.55 -2.11
N ASP A 207 9.78 31.60 -3.23
CA ASP A 207 9.33 32.22 -4.49
C ASP A 207 8.60 31.25 -5.44
N GLY A 208 8.54 29.95 -5.11
CA GLY A 208 8.02 28.89 -5.97
C GLY A 208 9.12 27.99 -6.52
N LEU A 209 8.85 26.68 -6.58
CA LEU A 209 9.80 25.63 -6.94
C LEU A 209 10.33 25.77 -8.39
N THR A 210 9.43 26.18 -9.28
CA THR A 210 9.70 26.50 -10.70
C THR A 210 10.37 27.86 -10.88
N SER A 211 10.49 28.68 -9.83
CA SER A 211 11.12 29.99 -9.92
C SER A 211 12.61 29.89 -10.29
N GLU A 212 13.07 30.92 -10.96
CA GLU A 212 14.44 31.17 -11.34
C GLU A 212 15.28 31.68 -10.16
N THR A 213 14.64 32.24 -9.12
CA THR A 213 15.25 32.56 -7.82
C THR A 213 15.31 31.35 -6.88
N CYS A 214 14.67 30.23 -7.24
CA CYS A 214 14.72 29.01 -6.43
C CYS A 214 16.02 28.24 -6.71
N GLY A 215 17.13 28.78 -6.19
CA GLY A 215 18.46 28.17 -6.13
C GLY A 215 18.81 27.61 -4.74
N PRO A 216 19.95 26.93 -4.58
CA PRO A 216 20.31 26.21 -3.34
C PRO A 216 20.45 27.10 -2.10
N GLU A 217 20.68 28.39 -2.28
CA GLU A 217 20.70 29.42 -1.24
C GLU A 217 19.31 29.75 -0.69
N ASN A 218 18.25 29.60 -1.50
CA ASN A 218 16.86 29.90 -1.17
C ASN A 218 16.02 28.64 -0.87
N VAL A 219 16.46 27.46 -1.34
CA VAL A 219 15.85 26.17 -0.99
C VAL A 219 16.17 25.81 0.46
N ARG A 220 15.15 25.32 1.18
CA ARG A 220 15.29 24.69 2.50
C ARG A 220 14.79 23.25 2.46
N ILE A 221 15.38 22.40 3.30
CA ILE A 221 14.94 21.02 3.51
C ILE A 221 14.66 20.88 5.00
N ILE A 222 13.38 20.89 5.34
CA ILE A 222 12.88 21.00 6.72
C ILE A 222 12.31 19.63 7.13
N PRO A 223 12.89 18.94 8.12
CA PRO A 223 12.45 17.58 8.47
C PRO A 223 11.03 17.58 9.04
N LEU A 224 10.30 16.50 8.75
CA LEU A 224 8.97 16.18 9.27
C LEU A 224 9.09 15.08 10.33
N ARG A 225 8.52 15.31 11.51
CA ARG A 225 8.67 14.48 12.70
C ARG A 225 7.31 14.17 13.33
N TRP A 226 7.21 13.05 14.05
CA TRP A 226 6.00 12.67 14.79
C TRP A 226 6.37 12.34 16.24
N ASP A 227 5.72 12.98 17.22
CA ASP A 227 6.02 12.76 18.63
C ASP A 227 5.41 11.47 19.19
N THR A 228 6.26 10.60 19.74
CA THR A 228 5.88 9.30 20.33
C THR A 228 6.09 9.23 21.84
N THR A 229 6.76 10.22 22.44
CA THR A 229 7.07 10.27 23.88
C THR A 229 6.22 11.34 24.58
N ALA A 230 5.68 11.04 25.77
CA ALA A 230 4.77 11.94 26.49
C ALA A 230 5.40 13.28 26.92
N ASP A 231 6.73 13.40 26.89
CA ASP A 231 7.46 14.62 27.19
C ASP A 231 8.07 15.31 25.95
N GLY A 232 7.88 14.77 24.74
CA GLY A 232 8.43 15.30 23.50
C GLY A 232 9.94 15.07 23.31
N SER A 233 10.52 14.07 23.97
CA SER A 233 11.96 13.74 23.88
C SER A 233 12.29 12.73 22.76
N GLY A 234 13.53 12.77 22.27
CA GLY A 234 14.06 11.83 21.28
C GLY A 234 13.62 12.09 19.83
N PRO A 235 13.98 11.17 18.90
CA PRO A 235 13.84 11.37 17.45
C PRO A 235 12.41 11.27 16.91
N GLY A 236 11.43 10.96 17.76
CA GLY A 236 10.04 10.72 17.34
C GLY A 236 9.79 9.30 16.85
N GLY A 237 8.69 9.10 16.12
CA GLY A 237 8.28 7.82 15.56
C GLY A 237 8.72 7.61 14.11
N SER A 238 8.92 6.34 13.73
CA SER A 238 9.16 5.96 12.34
C SER A 238 7.89 6.10 11.50
N MET A 239 7.98 6.86 10.41
CA MET A 239 6.92 7.04 9.42
C MET A 239 7.36 6.43 8.09
N ARG A 240 6.45 5.75 7.40
CA ARG A 240 6.60 5.28 6.02
C ARG A 240 5.27 5.44 5.27
N GLU A 241 5.28 5.29 3.96
CA GLU A 241 4.08 5.48 3.12
C GLU A 241 3.37 6.80 3.41
N LEU A 242 4.16 7.87 3.53
CA LEU A 242 3.64 9.21 3.78
C LEU A 242 2.88 9.68 2.54
N ARG A 243 1.66 10.19 2.75
CA ARG A 243 0.78 10.71 1.71
C ARG A 243 0.21 12.05 2.14
N LEU A 244 0.47 13.09 1.35
CA LEU A 244 -0.04 14.43 1.58
C LEU A 244 -1.55 14.45 1.30
N HIS A 245 -2.33 15.03 2.21
CA HIS A 245 -3.76 15.22 2.01
C HIS A 245 -4.00 16.45 1.10
N PRO A 246 -4.96 16.43 0.15
CA PRO A 246 -5.11 17.49 -0.87
C PRO A 246 -5.52 18.88 -0.34
N ASP A 247 -5.78 19.03 0.97
CA ASP A 247 -6.00 20.32 1.62
C ASP A 247 -4.72 21.07 2.03
N ASN A 248 -3.53 20.52 1.74
CA ASN A 248 -2.20 21.04 2.14
C ASN A 248 -1.94 21.14 3.67
N VAL A 249 -2.84 20.63 4.52
CA VAL A 249 -2.78 20.77 5.98
C VAL A 249 -2.54 19.44 6.68
N HIS A 250 -3.11 18.35 6.16
CA HIS A 250 -3.04 17.04 6.79
C HIS A 250 -2.11 16.06 6.08
N ILE A 251 -1.74 14.99 6.78
CA ILE A 251 -0.91 13.91 6.26
C ILE A 251 -1.43 12.56 6.74
N GLY A 252 -1.46 11.60 5.82
CA GLY A 252 -1.62 10.18 6.12
C GLY A 252 -0.26 9.49 6.13
N PHE A 253 -0.02 8.56 7.04
CA PHE A 253 1.20 7.74 7.04
C PHE A 253 0.97 6.37 7.67
N SER A 254 1.87 5.43 7.42
CA SER A 254 1.90 4.12 8.09
C SER A 254 3.13 4.00 9.00
N SER A 255 3.05 3.17 10.04
CA SER A 255 4.18 2.83 10.91
C SER A 255 4.23 1.33 11.20
N LEU A 256 5.37 0.70 10.92
CA LEU A 256 5.65 -0.71 11.17
C LEU A 256 6.28 -0.92 12.55
N PHE A 257 5.89 -1.98 13.23
CA PHE A 257 6.50 -2.40 14.49
C PHE A 257 6.55 -3.93 14.60
N ALA A 258 7.63 -4.43 15.20
CA ALA A 258 7.77 -5.85 15.47
C ALA A 258 6.81 -6.29 16.59
N THR A 259 6.23 -7.48 16.42
CA THR A 259 5.42 -8.16 17.43
C THR A 259 6.06 -9.51 17.78
N LYS A 260 5.44 -10.28 18.68
CA LYS A 260 5.85 -11.68 18.93
C LYS A 260 5.68 -12.59 17.72
N ASN A 261 4.86 -12.19 16.74
CA ASN A 261 4.27 -13.06 15.72
C ASN A 261 4.61 -12.60 14.28
N GLY A 262 5.72 -11.88 14.10
CA GLY A 262 6.07 -11.16 12.87
C GLY A 262 5.87 -9.65 13.03
N VAL A 263 5.58 -8.95 11.93
CA VAL A 263 5.44 -7.48 11.89
C VAL A 263 3.96 -7.06 11.87
N SER A 264 3.63 -5.94 12.51
CA SER A 264 2.32 -5.30 12.45
C SER A 264 2.45 -3.85 11.99
N GLN A 265 1.35 -3.27 11.50
CA GLN A 265 1.28 -1.91 10.97
C GLN A 265 -0.03 -1.23 11.37
N PHE A 266 0.05 0.03 11.77
CA PHE A 266 -1.10 0.94 11.80
C PHE A 266 -0.89 2.07 10.80
N SER A 267 -2.00 2.56 10.25
CA SER A 267 -2.05 3.83 9.52
C SER A 267 -2.62 4.93 10.39
N PHE A 268 -2.18 6.15 10.13
CA PHE A 268 -2.39 7.34 10.94
C PHE A 268 -2.84 8.50 10.06
N PHE A 269 -3.57 9.43 10.66
CA PHE A 269 -3.89 10.75 10.14
C PHE A 269 -3.49 11.80 11.17
N GLY A 270 -2.97 12.94 10.73
CA GLY A 270 -2.62 14.05 11.62
C GLY A 270 -2.35 15.34 10.86
N ARG A 271 -2.21 16.44 11.61
CA ARG A 271 -2.01 17.79 11.08
C ARG A 271 -0.52 18.12 10.97
N ILE A 272 -0.09 18.70 9.86
CA ILE A 272 1.26 19.25 9.71
C ILE A 272 1.33 20.61 10.43
N SER A 273 2.26 20.76 11.39
CA SER A 273 2.51 22.00 12.12
C SER A 273 4.00 22.39 12.06
N TYR A 274 4.31 23.68 11.90
CA TYR A 274 5.69 24.17 11.79
C TYR A 274 6.21 24.71 13.13
N ASP A 275 7.29 24.13 13.65
CA ASP A 275 8.06 24.68 14.76
C ASP A 275 9.38 25.27 14.22
N PRO A 276 9.53 26.61 14.18
CA PRO A 276 10.78 27.23 13.74
C PRO A 276 11.92 27.09 14.75
N SER A 277 11.67 26.72 16.01
CA SER A 277 12.67 26.74 17.09
C SER A 277 12.36 25.75 18.22
N PRO A 278 12.28 24.43 17.94
CA PRO A 278 11.91 23.44 18.94
C PRO A 278 12.92 23.37 20.08
N ILE A 279 12.40 23.45 21.31
CA ILE A 279 13.19 23.35 22.55
C ILE A 279 13.33 21.91 23.07
N LYS A 280 12.73 20.94 22.37
CA LYS A 280 12.68 19.52 22.70
C LYS A 280 12.56 18.66 21.46
N GLY A 281 12.92 17.39 21.59
CA GLY A 281 12.87 16.41 20.51
C GLY A 281 14.02 16.58 19.53
N GLU A 282 14.44 15.49 18.90
CA GLU A 282 15.48 15.51 17.88
C GLU A 282 14.81 15.49 16.50
N PRO A 283 15.21 16.35 15.54
CA PRO A 283 16.29 17.35 15.63
C PRO A 283 15.86 18.64 16.36
N LEU A 284 16.82 19.27 17.05
CA LEU A 284 16.68 20.62 17.65
C LEU A 284 17.03 21.70 16.62
N ALA A 285 16.27 21.72 15.53
CA ALA A 285 16.34 22.68 14.44
C ALA A 285 14.92 22.95 13.93
N SER A 286 14.72 24.00 13.14
CA SER A 286 13.43 24.32 12.52
C SER A 286 12.90 23.10 11.77
N ARG A 287 11.68 22.67 12.09
CA ARG A 287 11.10 21.40 11.62
C ARG A 287 9.59 21.50 11.50
N TYR A 288 8.99 20.52 10.85
CA TYR A 288 7.57 20.24 10.95
C TYR A 288 7.34 19.10 11.95
N ASP A 289 6.38 19.25 12.87
CA ASP A 289 5.88 18.17 13.72
C ASP A 289 4.43 17.81 13.29
N VAL A 290 4.12 16.51 13.25
CA VAL A 290 2.76 16.00 13.00
C VAL A 290 2.01 15.93 14.33
N VAL A 291 0.95 16.71 14.45
CA VAL A 291 0.14 16.89 15.67
C VAL A 291 -1.28 16.36 15.50
N ASP A 292 -2.02 16.30 16.61
CA ASP A 292 -3.43 15.83 16.68
C ASP A 292 -3.67 14.43 16.09
N VAL A 293 -2.63 13.59 16.15
CA VAL A 293 -2.55 12.29 15.48
C VAL A 293 -3.61 11.31 15.99
N SER A 294 -4.27 10.65 15.04
CA SER A 294 -5.24 9.57 15.25
C SER A 294 -4.86 8.32 14.45
N ILE A 295 -4.98 7.14 15.06
CA ILE A 295 -4.93 5.87 14.33
C ILE A 295 -6.22 5.69 13.54
N LEU A 296 -6.08 5.37 12.25
CA LEU A 296 -7.17 5.05 11.33
C LEU A 296 -7.65 3.59 11.53
N ASN A 297 -8.24 3.33 12.70
CA ASN A 297 -8.76 2.02 13.09
C ASN A 297 -9.96 2.17 14.03
N HIS A 298 -11.13 1.67 13.61
CA HIS A 298 -12.37 1.73 14.39
C HIS A 298 -12.45 0.60 15.41
N ALA A 299 -12.47 0.92 16.71
CA ALA A 299 -12.37 -0.05 17.81
C ALA A 299 -13.31 -1.28 17.70
N GLN A 300 -14.55 -1.08 17.21
CA GLN A 300 -15.57 -2.13 17.08
C GLN A 300 -15.79 -2.66 15.65
N ARG A 301 -15.14 -2.10 14.62
CA ARG A 301 -15.35 -2.47 13.19
C ARG A 301 -14.06 -2.91 12.49
N SER A 302 -12.94 -3.00 13.20
CA SER A 302 -11.60 -3.20 12.62
C SER A 302 -11.26 -4.64 12.19
N ARG A 303 -12.14 -5.62 12.43
CA ARG A 303 -11.86 -7.05 12.19
C ARG A 303 -12.55 -7.48 10.89
N ALA A 304 -11.83 -8.15 9.99
CA ALA A 304 -12.41 -8.68 8.75
C ALA A 304 -13.10 -10.04 8.96
N ILE A 305 -12.70 -10.78 10.00
CA ILE A 305 -13.31 -12.03 10.44
C ILE A 305 -13.57 -11.91 11.94
N GLU A 306 -14.79 -12.20 12.35
CA GLU A 306 -15.27 -12.09 13.72
C GLU A 306 -15.98 -13.39 14.14
N ILE A 307 -16.17 -13.59 15.44
CA ILE A 307 -17.06 -14.64 15.96
C ILE A 307 -18.49 -14.08 15.97
N ASP A 308 -19.46 -14.88 15.54
CA ASP A 308 -20.89 -14.53 15.61
C ASP A 308 -21.31 -14.26 17.08
N PRO A 309 -21.82 -13.05 17.41
CA PRO A 309 -22.19 -12.70 18.78
C PRO A 309 -23.44 -13.42 19.30
N GLU A 310 -24.26 -14.03 18.43
CA GLU A 310 -25.40 -14.86 18.82
C GLU A 310 -25.04 -16.35 18.92
N ASP A 311 -24.01 -16.81 18.21
CA ASP A 311 -23.52 -18.19 18.23
C ASP A 311 -21.98 -18.26 18.22
N PRO A 312 -21.31 -18.46 19.39
CA PRO A 312 -19.86 -18.50 19.46
C PRO A 312 -19.20 -19.71 18.78
N THR A 313 -19.97 -20.60 18.14
CA THR A 313 -19.48 -21.67 17.26
C THR A 313 -19.44 -21.27 15.78
N GLN A 314 -19.80 -20.03 15.44
CA GLN A 314 -19.78 -19.51 14.08
C GLN A 314 -18.78 -18.37 13.87
N LEU A 315 -18.30 -18.24 12.63
CA LEU A 315 -17.59 -17.05 12.15
C LEU A 315 -18.48 -16.23 11.23
N ILE A 316 -18.27 -14.93 11.25
CA ILE A 316 -18.82 -13.98 10.27
C ILE A 316 -17.66 -13.25 9.57
N ILE A 317 -17.89 -12.87 8.31
CA ILE A 317 -16.97 -12.05 7.53
C ILE A 317 -17.56 -10.65 7.41
N ASN A 318 -16.77 -9.65 7.76
CA ASN A 318 -17.14 -8.24 7.77
C ASN A 318 -16.53 -7.53 6.54
N PRO A 319 -17.25 -7.40 5.42
CA PRO A 319 -16.73 -6.77 4.20
C PRO A 319 -16.55 -5.25 4.31
N HIS A 320 -17.02 -4.63 5.41
CA HIS A 320 -16.86 -3.22 5.71
C HIS A 320 -15.91 -3.00 6.90
N SER A 321 -14.92 -3.90 7.07
CA SER A 321 -13.97 -3.84 8.17
C SER A 321 -13.10 -2.59 8.08
N LEU A 322 -13.23 -1.70 9.06
CA LEU A 322 -12.61 -0.38 9.10
C LEU A 322 -11.29 -0.41 9.88
N THR A 323 -10.27 -0.99 9.24
CA THR A 323 -8.87 -0.91 9.65
C THR A 323 -8.01 -0.55 8.45
N VAL A 324 -7.38 0.64 8.49
CA VAL A 324 -6.57 1.15 7.37
C VAL A 324 -5.19 0.49 7.44
N GLY A 325 -5.04 -0.60 6.69
CA GLY A 325 -3.92 -1.54 6.75
C GLY A 325 -2.57 -0.94 6.35
N GLU A 326 -2.35 -0.73 5.05
CA GLU A 326 -1.24 0.09 4.54
C GLU A 326 -1.76 1.23 3.68
N LEU A 327 -1.60 2.46 4.17
CA LEU A 327 -2.15 3.66 3.54
C LEU A 327 -1.52 3.89 2.16
N ARG A 328 -2.33 4.37 1.21
CA ARG A 328 -1.91 4.64 -0.18
C ARG A 328 -2.24 6.02 -0.69
N GLY A 329 -3.22 6.70 -0.12
CA GLY A 329 -3.53 8.08 -0.44
C GLY A 329 -4.89 8.50 0.08
N PHE A 330 -5.47 9.48 -0.59
CA PHE A 330 -6.81 9.99 -0.34
C PHE A 330 -7.58 10.08 -1.67
N SER A 331 -8.89 10.33 -1.60
CA SER A 331 -9.67 10.74 -2.79
C SER A 331 -9.20 12.12 -3.29
N GLY A 332 -9.52 12.47 -4.55
CA GLY A 332 -9.18 13.78 -5.10
C GLY A 332 -9.83 14.94 -4.34
N SER A 333 -11.04 14.72 -3.82
CA SER A 333 -11.73 15.61 -2.88
C SER A 333 -11.21 15.59 -1.45
N GLY A 334 -10.34 14.64 -1.07
CA GLY A 334 -9.94 14.39 0.31
C GLY A 334 -11.08 13.94 1.24
N ASN A 335 -12.21 13.44 0.71
CA ASN A 335 -13.27 12.86 1.53
C ASN A 335 -12.87 11.49 2.08
N GLU A 336 -12.17 10.67 1.29
CA GLU A 336 -11.82 9.29 1.66
C GLU A 336 -10.32 9.09 1.84
N VAL A 337 -9.93 8.14 2.71
CA VAL A 337 -8.59 7.55 2.74
C VAL A 337 -8.56 6.21 2.01
N THR A 338 -7.49 5.91 1.28
CA THR A 338 -7.30 4.65 0.55
C THR A 338 -6.17 3.80 1.12
N TRP A 339 -6.30 2.47 1.08
CA TRP A 339 -5.30 1.52 1.59
C TRP A 339 -5.34 0.15 0.92
N ILE A 340 -4.24 -0.60 1.08
CA ILE A 340 -4.18 -2.04 0.80
C ILE A 340 -4.79 -2.79 1.99
N GLY A 341 -5.93 -3.44 1.77
CA GLY A 341 -6.75 -4.03 2.83
C GLY A 341 -6.51 -5.51 3.11
N TYR A 342 -7.31 -6.06 4.02
CA TYR A 342 -7.43 -7.52 4.17
C TYR A 342 -8.20 -8.08 2.95
N PRO A 343 -7.85 -9.27 2.44
CA PRO A 343 -8.51 -9.85 1.27
C PRO A 343 -10.03 -9.94 1.40
N ALA A 344 -10.78 -9.54 0.38
CA ALA A 344 -12.23 -9.78 0.32
C ALA A 344 -12.57 -11.18 -0.21
N GLU A 345 -11.66 -11.76 -1.01
CA GLU A 345 -11.66 -13.14 -1.51
C GLU A 345 -10.26 -13.71 -1.30
N SER A 346 -10.14 -15.01 -1.02
CA SER A 346 -8.89 -15.58 -0.53
C SER A 346 -7.71 -15.37 -1.48
N CYS A 347 -6.59 -14.93 -0.91
CA CYS A 347 -5.34 -14.57 -1.56
C CYS A 347 -5.41 -13.39 -2.55
N ASN A 348 -6.55 -12.68 -2.65
CA ASN A 348 -6.64 -11.48 -3.48
C ASN A 348 -6.29 -10.23 -2.68
N ILE A 349 -5.31 -9.45 -3.12
CA ILE A 349 -4.91 -8.25 -2.40
C ILE A 349 -5.54 -7.02 -3.05
N ASP A 350 -6.58 -6.51 -2.39
CA ASP A 350 -7.46 -5.44 -2.87
C ASP A 350 -7.14 -4.06 -2.28
N VAL A 351 -7.45 -3.02 -3.06
CA VAL A 351 -7.53 -1.63 -2.58
C VAL A 351 -8.94 -1.35 -2.05
N PHE A 352 -9.01 -0.63 -0.92
CA PHE A 352 -10.24 -0.12 -0.31
C PHE A 352 -10.17 1.39 -0.10
N ALA A 353 -11.34 2.01 0.07
CA ALA A 353 -11.52 3.39 0.51
C ALA A 353 -12.51 3.49 1.67
N ALA A 354 -12.37 4.54 2.49
CA ALA A 354 -13.29 4.86 3.58
C ALA A 354 -13.43 6.37 3.76
N ASP A 355 -14.66 6.83 3.90
CA ASP A 355 -14.99 8.22 4.22
C ASP A 355 -14.40 8.64 5.58
N LEU A 356 -13.75 9.81 5.64
CA LEU A 356 -13.07 10.33 6.82
C LEU A 356 -14.01 10.90 7.89
N ALA A 357 -15.29 11.12 7.60
CA ALA A 357 -16.29 11.60 8.55
C ALA A 357 -17.06 10.44 9.22
N ASP A 358 -17.53 9.43 8.48
CA ASP A 358 -18.37 8.34 9.00
C ASP A 358 -17.75 6.92 8.94
N GLY A 359 -16.72 6.74 8.12
CA GLY A 359 -16.06 5.45 7.96
C GLY A 359 -16.88 4.42 7.17
N THR A 360 -17.68 4.86 6.20
CA THR A 360 -18.29 4.00 5.20
C THR A 360 -17.22 3.39 4.30
N VAL A 361 -17.05 2.06 4.36
CA VAL A 361 -16.00 1.33 3.63
C VAL A 361 -16.50 0.80 2.29
N ARG A 362 -15.75 1.06 1.21
CA ARG A 362 -15.95 0.48 -0.12
C ARG A 362 -14.67 -0.18 -0.67
N ARG A 363 -14.84 -1.26 -1.44
CA ARG A 363 -13.77 -1.97 -2.18
C ARG A 363 -13.61 -1.30 -3.55
N LEU A 364 -12.38 -0.95 -3.96
CA LEU A 364 -12.12 -0.25 -5.24
C LEU A 364 -11.79 -1.21 -6.39
N THR A 365 -11.07 -2.29 -6.11
CA THR A 365 -10.67 -3.32 -7.08
C THR A 365 -11.40 -4.63 -6.82
N SER A 366 -11.68 -5.44 -7.85
CA SER A 366 -12.13 -6.83 -7.64
C SER A 366 -11.63 -7.84 -8.67
N HIS A 367 -10.64 -7.48 -9.50
CA HIS A 367 -9.87 -8.45 -10.28
C HIS A 367 -9.04 -9.35 -9.34
N PRO A 368 -8.93 -10.66 -9.61
CA PRO A 368 -8.03 -11.56 -8.89
C PRO A 368 -6.57 -11.33 -9.35
N ASP A 369 -5.74 -10.66 -8.56
CA ASP A 369 -4.26 -10.63 -8.68
C ASP A 369 -3.65 -9.93 -7.45
N TYR A 370 -2.75 -8.96 -7.61
CA TYR A 370 -2.28 -8.04 -6.58
C TYR A 370 -2.25 -6.61 -7.12
N VAL A 371 -2.93 -5.68 -6.43
CA VAL A 371 -2.91 -4.24 -6.75
C VAL A 371 -2.14 -3.44 -5.70
N ASP A 372 -1.16 -2.64 -6.14
CA ASP A 372 -0.34 -1.73 -5.32
C ASP A 372 0.64 -0.94 -6.19
N PRO A 373 0.76 0.40 -6.09
CA PRO A 373 -0.10 1.33 -5.35
C PRO A 373 -1.26 1.88 -6.21
N VAL A 374 -2.01 2.84 -5.64
CA VAL A 374 -3.20 3.49 -6.22
C VAL A 374 -3.12 5.02 -6.08
N ASP A 375 -3.78 5.74 -6.99
CA ASP A 375 -4.07 7.18 -6.87
C ASP A 375 -5.45 7.49 -7.47
N ILE A 376 -6.21 8.40 -6.85
CA ILE A 376 -7.59 8.72 -7.22
C ILE A 376 -7.61 10.00 -8.07
N SER A 377 -8.46 10.06 -9.09
CA SER A 377 -8.58 11.24 -9.94
C SER A 377 -9.09 12.45 -9.15
N PRO A 378 -8.71 13.68 -9.53
CA PRO A 378 -9.13 14.90 -8.84
C PRO A 378 -10.65 15.08 -8.69
N ASP A 379 -11.43 14.42 -9.55
CA ASP A 379 -12.89 14.46 -9.58
C ASP A 379 -13.58 13.22 -8.94
N ASP A 380 -12.81 12.39 -8.22
CA ASP A 380 -13.14 11.11 -7.56
C ASP A 380 -13.64 9.97 -8.48
N LYS A 381 -13.82 10.19 -9.79
CA LYS A 381 -14.50 9.23 -10.68
C LYS A 381 -13.64 8.08 -11.18
N TRP A 382 -12.32 8.13 -11.00
CA TRP A 382 -11.38 7.13 -11.50
C TRP A 382 -10.28 6.83 -10.48
N SER A 383 -9.80 5.59 -10.49
CA SER A 383 -8.53 5.19 -9.89
C SER A 383 -7.52 4.93 -11.00
N VAL A 384 -6.26 5.32 -10.80
CA VAL A 384 -5.13 4.69 -11.47
C VAL A 384 -4.46 3.73 -10.49
N VAL A 385 -4.11 2.55 -10.96
CA VAL A 385 -3.50 1.49 -10.15
C VAL A 385 -2.32 0.84 -10.85
N MET A 386 -1.35 0.36 -10.08
CA MET A 386 -0.32 -0.57 -10.56
C MET A 386 -0.70 -1.98 -10.13
N ASP A 387 -0.82 -2.89 -11.09
CA ASP A 387 -1.52 -4.16 -10.85
C ASP A 387 -0.88 -5.30 -11.64
N THR A 388 -0.77 -6.49 -11.03
CA THR A 388 -0.18 -7.69 -11.65
C THR A 388 -1.12 -8.40 -12.65
N ARG A 389 -2.39 -8.00 -12.78
CA ARG A 389 -3.41 -8.59 -13.70
C ARG A 389 -2.98 -8.71 -15.16
N ALA A 390 -2.04 -7.88 -15.62
CA ALA A 390 -1.46 -7.96 -16.96
C ALA A 390 -0.47 -9.13 -17.14
N SER A 391 0.05 -9.67 -16.04
CA SER A 391 1.05 -10.75 -15.97
C SER A 391 0.50 -12.04 -15.36
N GLU A 392 -0.68 -12.00 -14.75
CA GLU A 392 -1.35 -13.12 -14.07
C GLU A 392 -0.51 -13.73 -12.93
N ARG A 393 0.44 -12.96 -12.37
CA ARG A 393 1.47 -13.40 -11.41
C ARG A 393 0.89 -14.11 -10.19
N GLN A 394 -0.29 -13.72 -9.71
CA GLN A 394 -0.94 -14.32 -8.54
C GLN A 394 -2.15 -15.19 -8.88
N MET A 395 -2.51 -15.39 -10.16
CA MET A 395 -3.71 -16.15 -10.54
C MET A 395 -3.70 -17.63 -10.08
N PHE A 396 -2.53 -18.22 -9.79
CA PHE A 396 -2.44 -19.55 -9.18
C PHE A 396 -2.88 -19.57 -7.70
N LEU A 397 -2.92 -18.41 -7.03
CA LEU A 397 -3.35 -18.19 -5.65
C LEU A 397 -4.79 -17.67 -5.59
N SER A 398 -5.10 -16.58 -6.30
CA SER A 398 -6.34 -15.79 -6.17
C SER A 398 -7.39 -16.05 -7.25
N GLY A 399 -7.06 -16.78 -8.32
CA GLY A 399 -7.94 -16.92 -9.50
C GLY A 399 -9.29 -17.59 -9.24
N LEU A 400 -9.42 -18.43 -8.20
CA LEU A 400 -10.67 -19.10 -7.85
C LEU A 400 -11.56 -18.14 -7.05
N ARG A 401 -12.64 -17.65 -7.67
CA ARG A 401 -13.50 -16.58 -7.13
C ARG A 401 -14.32 -17.02 -5.94
N GLY A 402 -14.75 -16.08 -5.09
CA GLY A 402 -15.70 -16.35 -4.00
C GLY A 402 -15.25 -17.35 -2.94
N VAL A 403 -13.95 -17.71 -2.91
CA VAL A 403 -13.36 -18.45 -1.78
C VAL A 403 -13.23 -17.46 -0.61
N PRO A 404 -13.83 -17.73 0.56
CA PRO A 404 -13.76 -16.80 1.68
C PRO A 404 -12.32 -16.71 2.23
N PRO A 405 -11.86 -15.53 2.66
CA PRO A 405 -10.46 -15.25 3.02
C PRO A 405 -10.04 -15.81 4.39
N LEU A 406 -10.34 -17.08 4.66
CA LEU A 406 -10.12 -17.73 5.95
C LEU A 406 -8.65 -18.09 6.20
N ILE A 407 -7.93 -18.57 5.17
CA ILE A 407 -6.50 -18.89 5.28
C ILE A 407 -5.61 -17.63 5.32
N ASP A 408 -6.16 -16.48 4.91
CA ASP A 408 -5.47 -15.20 4.81
C ASP A 408 -5.12 -14.60 6.18
N LEU A 409 -5.71 -15.14 7.25
CA LEU A 409 -5.25 -15.02 8.65
C LEU A 409 -3.76 -15.38 8.83
N LEU A 410 -3.22 -16.23 7.94
CA LEU A 410 -1.82 -16.65 7.93
C LEU A 410 -1.08 -16.21 6.66
N VAL A 411 -1.70 -16.33 5.48
CA VAL A 411 -0.97 -16.28 4.20
C VAL A 411 -0.76 -14.89 3.60
N THR A 412 -1.47 -13.86 4.08
CA THR A 412 -1.49 -12.51 3.45
C THR A 412 -0.09 -11.94 3.17
N ALA A 413 0.86 -12.07 4.11
CA ALA A 413 2.21 -11.56 3.94
C ALA A 413 2.99 -12.28 2.82
N ALA A 414 2.99 -13.61 2.84
CA ALA A 414 3.66 -14.41 1.80
C ALA A 414 3.01 -14.23 0.42
N VAL A 415 1.67 -14.21 0.35
CA VAL A 415 0.90 -13.93 -0.88
C VAL A 415 1.28 -12.56 -1.43
N ALA A 416 1.32 -11.53 -0.58
CA ALA A 416 1.73 -10.20 -1.00
C ALA A 416 3.15 -10.15 -1.59
N SER A 417 4.07 -10.93 -1.05
CA SER A 417 5.44 -11.03 -1.57
C SER A 417 5.56 -11.71 -2.93
N VAL A 418 4.64 -12.60 -3.33
CA VAL A 418 4.69 -13.30 -4.64
C VAL A 418 4.60 -12.34 -5.84
N ARG A 419 4.10 -11.11 -5.66
CA ARG A 419 4.01 -10.08 -6.71
C ARG A 419 5.36 -9.64 -7.30
N ASN A 420 6.44 -9.95 -6.59
CA ASN A 420 7.79 -9.53 -6.91
C ASN A 420 8.69 -10.73 -7.25
N ASN A 421 9.86 -10.43 -7.79
CA ASN A 421 11.06 -11.26 -7.74
C ASN A 421 12.26 -10.33 -7.52
N GLY A 422 12.76 -10.25 -6.29
CA GLY A 422 13.75 -9.22 -5.95
C GLY A 422 13.19 -7.81 -6.19
N GLN A 423 13.85 -7.06 -7.08
CA GLN A 423 13.41 -5.74 -7.51
C GLN A 423 12.42 -5.73 -8.68
N ARG A 424 12.19 -6.87 -9.38
CA ARG A 424 11.16 -6.93 -10.42
C ARG A 424 9.78 -6.97 -9.75
N ARG A 425 9.00 -5.90 -9.89
CA ARG A 425 7.59 -5.86 -9.47
C ARG A 425 6.72 -6.07 -10.70
N PHE A 426 5.90 -7.11 -10.78
CA PHE A 426 5.23 -7.53 -12.03
C PHE A 426 4.04 -6.64 -12.47
N PHE A 427 4.07 -5.35 -12.12
CA PHE A 427 2.98 -4.42 -12.35
C PHE A 427 2.94 -3.86 -13.76
N LYS A 428 1.72 -3.57 -14.23
CA LYS A 428 1.45 -2.60 -15.31
C LYS A 428 0.45 -1.55 -14.80
N PRO A 429 0.44 -0.32 -15.33
CA PRO A 429 -0.53 0.72 -14.99
C PRO A 429 -1.90 0.49 -15.63
N TRP A 430 -2.96 0.62 -14.85
CA TRP A 430 -4.37 0.52 -15.29
C TRP A 430 -5.20 1.70 -14.76
N ILE A 431 -6.23 2.09 -15.49
CA ILE A 431 -7.32 2.94 -14.99
C ILE A 431 -8.61 2.14 -14.82
N ILE A 432 -9.32 2.42 -13.73
CA ILE A 432 -10.59 1.79 -13.33
C ILE A 432 -11.54 2.91 -12.89
N ASP A 433 -12.81 2.88 -13.29
CA ASP A 433 -13.79 3.87 -12.82
C ASP A 433 -14.22 3.64 -11.36
N GLN A 434 -14.89 4.62 -10.76
CA GLN A 434 -15.33 4.63 -9.35
C GLN A 434 -16.21 3.44 -8.92
N TYR A 435 -16.78 2.70 -9.87
CA TYR A 435 -17.62 1.52 -9.64
C TYR A 435 -16.84 0.20 -9.64
N GLY A 436 -15.53 0.26 -9.93
CA GLY A 436 -14.62 -0.88 -9.85
C GLY A 436 -14.78 -1.93 -10.94
N ASP A 437 -13.96 -2.98 -10.83
CA ASP A 437 -14.01 -4.17 -11.68
C ASP A 437 -15.38 -4.85 -11.55
N ARG A 438 -16.11 -5.02 -12.67
CA ARG A 438 -17.49 -5.55 -12.69
C ARG A 438 -17.84 -6.25 -14.00
N GLY A 439 -18.46 -7.43 -13.91
CA GLY A 439 -18.84 -8.22 -15.08
C GLY A 439 -17.62 -8.60 -15.94
N SER A 440 -17.56 -8.07 -17.16
CA SER A 440 -16.40 -8.22 -18.07
C SER A 440 -15.46 -7.01 -18.09
N TYR A 441 -15.68 -6.00 -17.26
CA TYR A 441 -14.83 -4.82 -17.14
C TYR A 441 -13.80 -5.00 -16.04
N ILE A 442 -12.53 -4.88 -16.42
CA ILE A 442 -11.34 -5.07 -15.57
C ILE A 442 -10.40 -3.86 -15.63
N GLY A 443 -10.97 -2.67 -15.84
CA GLY A 443 -10.22 -1.46 -16.17
C GLY A 443 -9.66 -1.45 -17.60
N GLN A 444 -8.77 -0.50 -17.86
CA GLN A 444 -8.00 -0.35 -19.11
C GLN A 444 -6.52 -0.15 -18.77
N GLN A 445 -5.64 -0.98 -19.34
CA GLN A 445 -4.19 -0.83 -19.21
C GLN A 445 -3.71 0.38 -20.02
N LEU A 446 -2.87 1.23 -19.42
CA LEU A 446 -2.35 2.44 -20.09
C LEU A 446 -1.27 2.07 -21.12
N ASN A 447 -0.25 1.31 -20.71
CA ASN A 447 0.99 1.12 -21.48
C ASN A 447 0.90 0.00 -22.55
N THR A 448 -0.13 0.04 -23.40
CA THR A 448 -0.44 -1.01 -24.39
C THR A 448 0.19 -0.80 -25.77
N ALA A 449 0.74 0.38 -26.06
CA ALA A 449 1.33 0.71 -27.37
C ALA A 449 2.74 0.12 -27.56
N GLY A 450 3.04 -0.34 -28.78
CA GLY A 450 4.35 -0.89 -29.17
C GLY A 450 4.27 -2.34 -29.69
N SER A 451 5.42 -2.97 -29.89
CA SER A 451 5.54 -4.33 -30.46
C SER A 451 5.24 -5.48 -29.49
N GLY A 452 5.27 -5.24 -28.17
CA GLY A 452 5.16 -6.27 -27.14
C GLY A 452 6.36 -7.23 -27.06
N VAL A 453 7.46 -6.95 -27.78
CA VAL A 453 8.64 -7.81 -27.82
C VAL A 453 9.49 -7.58 -26.55
N PRO A 454 9.85 -8.64 -25.79
CA PRO A 454 10.74 -8.54 -24.64
C PRO A 454 12.09 -7.89 -25.00
N GLY A 455 12.48 -6.84 -24.26
CA GLY A 455 13.74 -6.14 -24.47
C GLY A 455 13.80 -5.26 -25.73
N SER A 456 12.64 -4.93 -26.30
CA SER A 456 12.53 -3.91 -27.37
C SER A 456 12.68 -2.48 -26.86
N GLY A 457 12.43 -2.26 -25.58
CA GLY A 457 12.32 -0.94 -24.97
C GLY A 457 11.00 -0.22 -25.28
N ASP A 458 10.05 -0.84 -25.97
CA ASP A 458 8.74 -0.26 -26.27
C ASP A 458 7.94 0.09 -24.99
N ILE A 459 6.87 0.88 -25.16
CA ILE A 459 5.96 1.27 -24.07
C ILE A 459 5.27 0.04 -23.46
N ASN A 460 4.97 -0.97 -24.28
CA ASN A 460 4.37 -2.25 -23.88
C ASN A 460 5.36 -3.42 -23.73
N ASP A 461 6.67 -3.16 -23.68
CA ASP A 461 7.67 -4.20 -23.43
C ASP A 461 7.39 -4.92 -22.09
N PRO A 462 7.27 -6.26 -22.07
CA PRO A 462 6.98 -7.02 -20.85
C PRO A 462 8.15 -7.03 -19.84
N GLU A 463 9.37 -6.67 -20.26
CA GLU A 463 10.52 -6.57 -19.37
C GLU A 463 10.68 -5.18 -18.74
N TRP A 464 9.89 -4.19 -19.14
CA TRP A 464 9.74 -2.92 -18.41
C TRP A 464 8.55 -3.02 -17.47
N ASN A 465 8.83 -3.10 -16.18
CA ASN A 465 7.83 -3.37 -15.15
C ASN A 465 7.56 -2.12 -14.29
N GLY A 466 6.32 -1.96 -13.85
CA GLY A 466 5.87 -0.80 -13.10
C GLY A 466 6.53 -0.63 -11.72
N ARG A 467 6.80 0.61 -11.34
CA ARG A 467 7.39 0.99 -10.04
C ARG A 467 6.34 1.67 -9.14
N ALA A 468 6.80 2.54 -8.23
CA ALA A 468 5.95 3.16 -7.22
C ALA A 468 5.01 4.23 -7.79
N ASP A 469 4.00 4.56 -6.98
CA ASP A 469 3.00 5.62 -7.07
C ASP A 469 2.79 6.24 -8.47
N PRO A 470 1.85 5.71 -9.29
CA PRO A 470 1.32 6.45 -10.41
C PRO A 470 0.53 7.63 -9.87
N LYS A 471 0.57 8.79 -10.51
CA LYS A 471 -0.09 10.01 -10.03
C LYS A 471 -0.85 10.75 -11.13
N TRP A 472 -2.06 11.18 -10.82
CA TRP A 472 -2.84 12.07 -11.68
C TRP A 472 -2.26 13.49 -11.72
N SER A 473 -2.45 14.18 -12.84
CA SER A 473 -2.44 15.65 -12.89
C SER A 473 -3.72 16.21 -12.26
N ARG A 474 -3.67 17.44 -11.74
CA ARG A 474 -4.82 18.12 -11.11
C ARG A 474 -5.94 18.41 -12.10
N ASP A 475 -5.60 18.68 -13.36
CA ASP A 475 -6.56 18.82 -14.46
C ASP A 475 -7.25 17.50 -14.87
N GLY A 476 -6.81 16.34 -14.36
CA GLY A 476 -7.38 15.03 -14.67
C GLY A 476 -7.11 14.50 -16.09
N THR A 477 -6.26 15.17 -16.89
CA THR A 477 -5.95 14.77 -18.28
C THR A 477 -4.71 13.89 -18.42
N ARG A 478 -3.87 13.76 -17.38
CA ARG A 478 -2.61 13.01 -17.43
C ARG A 478 -2.39 12.14 -16.21
N ILE A 479 -1.57 11.12 -16.41
CA ILE A 479 -1.08 10.19 -15.40
C ILE A 479 0.42 10.06 -15.60
N VAL A 480 1.22 10.31 -14.56
CA VAL A 480 2.65 9.97 -14.54
C VAL A 480 2.88 8.65 -13.80
N TYR A 481 3.82 7.83 -14.26
CA TYR A 481 4.25 6.61 -13.58
C TYR A 481 5.71 6.27 -13.91
N THR A 482 6.38 5.51 -13.04
CA THR A 482 7.76 5.03 -13.27
C THR A 482 7.76 3.56 -13.70
N GLU A 483 8.67 3.19 -14.59
CA GLU A 483 8.98 1.80 -14.96
C GLU A 483 10.49 1.52 -14.81
N ALA A 484 10.87 0.25 -14.63
CA ALA A 484 12.25 -0.20 -14.74
C ALA A 484 12.35 -1.53 -15.50
N ILE A 485 13.48 -1.71 -16.19
CA ILE A 485 13.80 -2.97 -16.86
C ILE A 485 14.10 -4.08 -15.84
N THR A 486 13.87 -5.34 -16.21
CA THR A 486 14.31 -6.50 -15.43
C THR A 486 15.85 -6.53 -15.33
N GLU A 487 16.38 -6.56 -14.11
CA GLU A 487 17.81 -6.67 -13.83
C GLU A 487 18.17 -7.96 -13.06
N SER A 488 19.44 -8.35 -13.10
CA SER A 488 19.99 -9.45 -12.31
C SER A 488 19.80 -9.18 -10.80
N PRO A 489 19.38 -10.17 -9.99
CA PRO A 489 19.27 -11.61 -10.29
C PRO A 489 17.90 -12.07 -10.81
N ALA A 490 16.94 -11.17 -11.06
CA ALA A 490 15.62 -11.54 -11.62
C ALA A 490 15.67 -11.94 -13.11
N CYS A 491 16.84 -11.79 -13.73
CA CYS A 491 17.26 -12.39 -14.99
C CYS A 491 18.72 -12.85 -14.88
N GLY A 492 19.12 -13.79 -15.74
CA GLY A 492 20.51 -14.19 -15.96
C GLY A 492 21.21 -14.92 -14.80
N GLY A 493 22.48 -15.26 -15.03
CA GLY A 493 23.31 -15.99 -14.06
C GLY A 493 22.80 -17.42 -13.82
N LYS A 494 21.98 -17.60 -12.77
CA LYS A 494 21.25 -18.86 -12.52
C LYS A 494 19.82 -18.82 -13.07
N ASN A 495 19.21 -17.65 -13.13
CA ASN A 495 17.86 -17.48 -13.64
C ASN A 495 17.89 -17.69 -15.17
N PRO A 496 16.99 -18.53 -15.73
CA PRO A 496 17.03 -18.89 -17.16
C PRO A 496 16.52 -17.77 -18.09
N LEU A 497 15.91 -16.71 -17.57
CA LEU A 497 15.46 -15.56 -18.34
C LEU A 497 16.67 -14.72 -18.78
N PRO A 498 16.75 -14.26 -20.05
CA PRO A 498 17.80 -13.36 -20.48
C PRO A 498 17.67 -11.99 -19.80
N CYS A 499 18.80 -11.37 -19.46
CA CYS A 499 18.82 -9.93 -19.18
C CYS A 499 19.00 -9.19 -20.52
N TYR A 500 18.06 -8.31 -20.84
CA TYR A 500 18.15 -7.44 -22.01
C TYR A 500 18.91 -6.16 -21.66
N GLU A 501 19.61 -5.57 -22.62
CA GLU A 501 20.21 -4.26 -22.46
C GLU A 501 19.14 -3.16 -22.65
N SER A 502 19.19 -2.10 -21.84
CA SER A 502 18.26 -0.98 -21.98
C SER A 502 18.54 -0.16 -23.24
N THR A 503 17.48 0.16 -23.97
CA THR A 503 17.51 1.04 -25.15
C THR A 503 17.30 2.52 -24.81
N GLU A 504 17.06 2.86 -23.55
CA GLU A 504 16.87 4.24 -23.09
C GLU A 504 18.21 5.00 -23.07
N ASP A 505 18.20 6.34 -23.19
CA ASP A 505 19.44 7.11 -23.40
C ASP A 505 20.44 6.94 -22.24
N GLY A 506 21.72 6.76 -22.59
CA GLY A 506 22.78 6.41 -21.63
C GLY A 506 22.67 4.98 -21.07
N GLY A 507 21.73 4.19 -21.56
CA GLY A 507 21.44 2.83 -21.09
C GLY A 507 20.73 2.80 -19.74
N ARG A 508 20.05 3.86 -19.30
CA ARG A 508 19.35 3.91 -18.00
C ARG A 508 18.39 2.73 -17.83
N ASN A 509 18.39 2.11 -16.66
CA ASN A 509 17.55 0.95 -16.34
C ASN A 509 16.13 1.34 -15.87
N GLU A 510 15.85 2.63 -15.74
CA GLU A 510 14.62 3.22 -15.19
C GLU A 510 14.13 4.36 -16.10
N ARG A 511 12.82 4.57 -16.17
CA ARG A 511 12.19 5.63 -16.97
C ARG A 511 10.92 6.16 -16.31
N ILE A 512 10.62 7.44 -16.52
CA ILE A 512 9.33 8.03 -16.17
C ILE A 512 8.51 8.19 -17.44
N MET A 513 7.26 7.75 -17.37
CA MET A 513 6.28 7.76 -18.43
C MET A 513 5.14 8.71 -18.07
N VAL A 514 4.59 9.41 -19.07
CA VAL A 514 3.32 10.13 -18.93
C VAL A 514 2.32 9.58 -19.94
N ALA A 515 1.18 9.12 -19.45
CA ALA A 515 0.00 8.85 -20.25
C ALA A 515 -0.90 10.10 -20.26
N GLN A 516 -1.22 10.60 -21.45
CA GLN A 516 -2.20 11.66 -21.67
C GLN A 516 -3.50 11.03 -22.19
N LEU A 517 -4.62 11.39 -21.56
CA LEU A 517 -5.97 10.97 -21.95
C LEU A 517 -6.51 12.03 -22.91
N THR A 518 -6.39 11.79 -24.22
CA THR A 518 -6.49 12.84 -25.25
C THR A 518 -7.88 13.42 -25.46
N ASP A 519 -8.91 12.72 -24.98
CA ASP A 519 -10.32 13.05 -25.21
C ASP A 519 -10.93 13.75 -23.98
N ARG A 520 -10.13 14.03 -22.94
CA ARG A 520 -10.55 14.74 -21.73
C ARG A 520 -10.28 16.25 -21.82
N GLU A 521 -11.27 17.02 -21.42
CA GLU A 521 -11.11 18.45 -21.13
C GLU A 521 -10.50 18.65 -19.73
N PRO A 522 -9.52 19.57 -19.56
CA PRO A 522 -8.97 19.96 -18.26
C PRO A 522 -10.04 20.35 -17.22
N TYR A 523 -9.96 19.81 -16.02
CA TYR A 523 -10.83 20.22 -14.91
C TYR A 523 -10.36 21.53 -14.24
N ASP A 524 -11.29 22.48 -14.06
CA ASP A 524 -11.14 23.62 -13.14
C ASP A 524 -11.78 23.25 -11.80
N LEU A 525 -10.98 22.74 -10.86
CA LEU A 525 -11.44 22.28 -9.54
C LEU A 525 -11.02 23.25 -8.43
N PRO A 526 -11.92 23.56 -7.47
CA PRO A 526 -11.58 24.36 -6.31
C PRO A 526 -10.47 23.68 -5.48
N LEU A 527 -9.83 24.46 -4.60
CA LEU A 527 -8.99 23.87 -3.56
C LEU A 527 -9.86 23.06 -2.59
N VAL A 528 -9.34 21.96 -2.08
CA VAL A 528 -9.99 21.19 -1.01
C VAL A 528 -9.90 22.00 0.29
N ASP A 529 -11.04 22.23 0.92
CA ASP A 529 -11.10 22.90 2.23
C ASP A 529 -10.42 22.05 3.32
N PRO A 530 -9.71 22.67 4.28
CA PRO A 530 -9.08 21.96 5.40
C PRO A 530 -10.05 21.05 6.16
N ARG A 531 -9.66 19.79 6.33
CA ARG A 531 -10.42 18.81 7.12
C ARG A 531 -10.37 19.15 8.62
N PRO A 532 -11.29 18.60 9.43
CA PRO A 532 -11.11 18.57 10.88
C PRO A 532 -9.86 17.76 11.24
N ASP A 533 -9.09 18.22 12.22
CA ASP A 533 -7.88 17.51 12.69
C ASP A 533 -8.19 16.13 13.31
N VAL A 534 -9.45 15.90 13.69
CA VAL A 534 -9.95 14.68 14.35
C VAL A 534 -10.84 13.87 13.42
N ILE A 535 -10.47 12.62 13.15
CA ILE A 535 -11.27 11.62 12.43
C ILE A 535 -12.28 11.00 13.40
N PRO A 536 -13.62 11.17 13.23
CA PRO A 536 -14.62 10.79 14.25
C PRO A 536 -14.68 9.30 14.59
N TRP A 537 -14.26 8.43 13.67
CA TRP A 537 -14.16 6.98 13.86
C TRP A 537 -12.75 6.49 14.19
N GLY A 538 -11.76 7.38 14.14
CA GLY A 538 -10.38 7.08 14.48
C GLY A 538 -10.17 6.91 15.98
N THR A 539 -9.02 6.33 16.35
CA THR A 539 -8.60 6.23 17.75
C THR A 539 -7.54 7.30 18.03
N PRO A 540 -7.78 8.32 18.87
CA PRO A 540 -6.79 9.35 19.18
C PRO A 540 -5.50 8.76 19.73
N PHE A 541 -4.35 9.27 19.28
CA PHE A 541 -3.03 8.72 19.61
C PHE A 541 -2.05 9.83 20.02
N PRO A 542 -2.27 10.48 21.19
CA PRO A 542 -1.35 11.48 21.72
C PRO A 542 0.02 10.87 22.08
N PRO A 543 1.10 11.67 22.12
CA PRO A 543 2.45 11.18 22.42
C PRO A 543 2.52 10.41 23.76
N GLY A 544 3.24 9.29 23.76
CA GLY A 544 3.31 8.35 24.90
C GLY A 544 2.20 7.30 24.94
N SER A 545 1.26 7.30 23.98
CA SER A 545 0.25 6.23 23.86
C SER A 545 0.87 4.89 23.47
N PRO A 546 0.46 3.77 24.08
CA PRO A 546 0.80 2.43 23.58
C PRO A 546 -0.01 2.11 22.32
N PHE A 547 0.58 1.38 21.38
CA PHE A 547 -0.16 0.82 20.24
C PHE A 547 -1.32 -0.06 20.76
N PRO A 548 -2.55 0.06 20.22
CA PRO A 548 -3.67 -0.74 20.67
C PRO A 548 -3.52 -2.20 20.24
N GLU A 549 -3.86 -3.12 21.15
CA GLU A 549 -3.82 -4.56 20.87
C GLU A 549 -4.88 -4.96 19.83
N ARG A 550 -4.50 -5.85 18.90
CA ARG A 550 -5.42 -6.45 17.93
C ARG A 550 -5.76 -7.86 18.37
N GLU A 551 -6.93 -8.03 18.96
CA GLU A 551 -7.53 -9.34 19.19
C GLU A 551 -7.92 -10.00 17.84
N GLY A 552 -7.25 -11.10 17.50
CA GLY A 552 -7.67 -11.98 16.40
C GLY A 552 -8.78 -12.95 16.82
N VAL A 553 -9.23 -13.79 15.88
CA VAL A 553 -10.08 -14.95 16.21
C VAL A 553 -9.20 -16.02 16.88
N PRO A 554 -9.51 -16.49 18.10
CA PRO A 554 -8.68 -17.45 18.83
C PRO A 554 -8.72 -18.88 18.25
N PRO A 555 -7.75 -19.76 18.58
CA PRO A 555 -7.74 -21.15 18.13
C PRO A 555 -8.95 -21.97 18.63
N GLY A 556 -9.73 -22.49 17.69
CA GLY A 556 -11.01 -23.15 17.92
C GLY A 556 -11.56 -23.85 16.68
N ASN A 557 -12.71 -24.50 16.82
CA ASN A 557 -13.47 -25.07 15.71
C ASN A 557 -14.76 -24.29 15.56
N TYR A 558 -15.07 -23.87 14.33
CA TYR A 558 -16.16 -22.99 13.99
C TYR A 558 -16.87 -23.43 12.70
N THR A 559 -18.01 -22.82 12.40
CA THR A 559 -18.70 -22.92 11.11
C THR A 559 -18.81 -21.53 10.46
N LEU A 560 -18.54 -21.43 9.16
CA LEU A 560 -18.91 -20.26 8.35
C LEU A 560 -20.09 -20.64 7.45
N LYS A 561 -21.24 -20.00 7.60
CA LYS A 561 -22.37 -20.17 6.66
C LYS A 561 -22.12 -19.34 5.39
N GLY A 562 -22.48 -19.86 4.23
CA GLY A 562 -22.52 -19.05 3.01
C GLY A 562 -23.74 -18.12 3.04
N LYS A 563 -23.60 -16.89 2.51
CA LYS A 563 -24.69 -15.89 2.49
C LYS A 563 -25.93 -16.34 1.72
N VAL A 564 -25.78 -17.29 0.78
CA VAL A 564 -26.89 -17.86 0.01
C VAL A 564 -27.10 -19.35 0.31
N SER A 565 -26.04 -20.16 0.34
CA SER A 565 -26.17 -21.60 0.61
C SER A 565 -24.91 -22.24 1.20
N GLY A 566 -25.09 -23.41 1.79
CA GLY A 566 -23.99 -24.25 2.28
C GLY A 566 -23.24 -23.65 3.47
N TRP A 567 -22.15 -24.30 3.84
CA TRP A 567 -21.28 -23.87 4.93
C TRP A 567 -19.86 -24.40 4.76
N ALA A 568 -18.95 -23.90 5.60
CA ALA A 568 -17.60 -24.43 5.75
C ALA A 568 -17.34 -24.81 7.21
N ASP A 569 -16.79 -26.00 7.46
CA ASP A 569 -16.18 -26.34 8.74
C ASP A 569 -14.82 -25.64 8.80
N VAL A 570 -14.54 -24.86 9.86
CA VAL A 570 -13.29 -24.10 10.02
C VAL A 570 -12.59 -24.54 11.30
N SER A 571 -11.32 -24.92 11.21
CA SER A 571 -10.47 -25.27 12.35
C SER A 571 -9.26 -24.34 12.39
N LEU A 572 -9.20 -23.49 13.41
CA LEU A 572 -8.08 -22.60 13.70
C LEU A 572 -7.19 -23.30 14.74
N GLY A 573 -6.06 -23.84 14.29
CA GLY A 573 -5.04 -24.45 15.14
C GLY A 573 -4.05 -23.40 15.63
N GLY A 574 -3.56 -23.56 16.86
CA GLY A 574 -2.68 -22.58 17.49
C GLY A 574 -2.61 -22.71 19.00
N ASP A 575 -1.99 -21.72 19.64
CA ASP A 575 -1.88 -21.64 21.10
C ASP A 575 -3.10 -20.95 21.72
N LYS A 576 -3.76 -21.65 22.64
CA LYS A 576 -4.95 -21.19 23.35
C LYS A 576 -4.66 -20.27 24.53
N GLU A 577 -3.43 -20.22 25.03
CA GLU A 577 -3.04 -19.32 26.12
C GLU A 577 -2.70 -17.91 25.58
N THR A 578 -2.04 -17.83 24.42
CA THR A 578 -1.75 -16.54 23.76
C THR A 578 -2.78 -16.12 22.71
N GLY A 579 -3.70 -17.00 22.32
CA GLY A 579 -4.69 -16.75 21.25
C GLY A 579 -4.09 -16.73 19.84
N LEU A 580 -2.84 -17.16 19.67
CA LEU A 580 -2.14 -17.14 18.39
C LEU A 580 -2.55 -18.33 17.50
N VAL A 581 -3.19 -18.04 16.37
CA VAL A 581 -3.40 -19.00 15.28
C VAL A 581 -2.08 -19.25 14.52
N SER A 582 -1.74 -20.51 14.31
CA SER A 582 -0.59 -20.96 13.49
C SER A 582 -0.97 -21.95 12.40
N SER A 583 -2.20 -22.47 12.39
CA SER A 583 -2.78 -23.20 11.26
C SER A 583 -4.26 -22.90 11.05
N VAL A 584 -4.70 -22.94 9.80
CA VAL A 584 -6.11 -22.83 9.39
C VAL A 584 -6.42 -24.05 8.53
N SER A 585 -7.51 -24.74 8.81
CA SER A 585 -8.05 -25.80 7.95
C SER A 585 -9.53 -25.56 7.69
N VAL A 586 -9.94 -25.64 6.43
CA VAL A 586 -11.31 -25.36 5.99
C VAL A 586 -11.82 -26.53 5.15
N LYS A 587 -13.08 -26.90 5.35
CA LYS A 587 -13.80 -27.87 4.51
C LYS A 587 -15.15 -27.30 4.08
N TYR A 588 -15.34 -27.15 2.78
CA TYR A 588 -16.51 -26.53 2.18
C TYR A 588 -17.56 -27.58 1.78
N HIS A 589 -18.81 -27.35 2.16
CA HIS A 589 -19.99 -28.17 1.85
C HIS A 589 -21.02 -27.31 1.11
N ASP A 590 -20.99 -27.38 -0.22
CA ASP A 590 -21.85 -26.62 -1.15
C ASP A 590 -21.95 -25.11 -0.84
N PHE A 591 -20.83 -24.53 -0.39
CA PHE A 591 -20.74 -23.15 0.09
C PHE A 591 -20.93 -22.16 -1.06
N SER A 592 -21.83 -21.19 -0.89
CA SER A 592 -22.04 -20.09 -1.84
C SER A 592 -22.43 -18.80 -1.14
N ASP A 593 -21.66 -17.75 -1.43
CA ASP A 593 -21.89 -16.37 -0.98
C ASP A 593 -22.63 -15.51 -2.02
N ASP A 594 -22.59 -15.90 -3.30
CA ASP A 594 -23.17 -15.17 -4.43
C ASP A 594 -24.42 -15.84 -5.03
N GLY A 595 -24.65 -17.12 -4.74
CA GLY A 595 -25.74 -17.93 -5.31
C GLY A 595 -25.48 -18.42 -6.75
N PHE A 596 -24.28 -18.17 -7.29
CA PHE A 596 -23.88 -18.55 -8.66
C PHE A 596 -22.72 -19.53 -8.67
N ASN A 597 -21.74 -19.33 -7.80
CA ASN A 597 -20.57 -20.17 -7.64
C ASN A 597 -20.70 -20.99 -6.35
N VAL A 598 -20.54 -22.31 -6.46
CA VAL A 598 -20.66 -23.28 -5.37
C VAL A 598 -19.31 -23.94 -5.15
N LEU A 599 -18.79 -23.84 -3.93
CA LEU A 599 -17.46 -24.32 -3.53
C LEU A 599 -17.57 -25.59 -2.69
N VAL A 600 -16.80 -26.62 -3.07
CA VAL A 600 -16.68 -27.89 -2.36
C VAL A 600 -15.23 -28.33 -2.23
N GLY A 601 -14.94 -29.13 -1.19
CA GLY A 601 -13.62 -29.70 -0.96
C GLY A 601 -12.98 -29.17 0.31
N SER A 602 -11.65 -29.04 0.32
CA SER A 602 -10.91 -28.60 1.51
C SER A 602 -9.59 -27.93 1.19
N GLU A 603 -9.17 -27.02 2.06
CA GLU A 603 -7.81 -26.48 2.09
C GLU A 603 -7.28 -26.36 3.53
N SER A 604 -5.97 -26.36 3.70
CA SER A 604 -5.31 -26.27 4.99
C SER A 604 -3.94 -25.62 4.83
N VAL A 605 -3.60 -24.69 5.72
CA VAL A 605 -2.29 -24.03 5.77
C VAL A 605 -1.78 -24.02 7.21
N SER A 606 -0.51 -24.35 7.43
CA SER A 606 0.21 -23.97 8.65
C SER A 606 1.36 -23.01 8.33
N LYS A 607 1.65 -22.10 9.26
CA LYS A 607 2.75 -21.14 9.16
C LYS A 607 3.82 -21.39 10.22
N GLU A 608 5.08 -21.29 9.79
CA GLU A 608 6.26 -21.10 10.62
C GLU A 608 6.96 -19.78 10.23
N ASN A 609 7.55 -19.08 11.20
CA ASN A 609 8.33 -17.86 10.98
C ASN A 609 9.75 -18.02 11.56
N PRO A 610 10.73 -18.54 10.79
CA PRO A 610 12.11 -18.73 11.26
C PRO A 610 12.83 -17.43 11.63
N THR A 611 12.38 -16.31 11.07
CA THR A 611 12.74 -14.94 11.44
C THR A 611 11.48 -14.06 11.37
N PRO A 612 11.47 -12.83 11.92
CA PRO A 612 10.32 -11.93 11.80
C PRO A 612 9.94 -11.51 10.37
N PHE A 613 10.78 -11.81 9.37
CA PHE A 613 10.58 -11.45 7.96
C PHE A 613 10.50 -12.67 7.02
N MET A 614 10.87 -13.87 7.49
CA MET A 614 10.77 -15.11 6.73
C MET A 614 9.41 -15.76 6.99
N GLU A 615 8.58 -15.88 5.95
CA GLU A 615 7.33 -16.63 5.97
C GLU A 615 7.59 -18.05 5.42
N GLN A 616 7.25 -19.09 6.18
CA GLN A 616 7.22 -20.47 5.71
C GLN A 616 5.81 -21.05 5.83
N LEU A 617 5.21 -21.40 4.70
CA LEU A 617 3.85 -21.90 4.60
C LEU A 617 3.83 -23.34 4.12
N HIS A 618 3.05 -24.19 4.78
CA HIS A 618 2.77 -25.56 4.35
C HIS A 618 1.28 -25.68 4.02
N TRP A 619 0.96 -25.71 2.72
CA TRP A 619 -0.38 -25.65 2.19
C TRP A 619 -0.78 -26.99 1.54
N PHE A 620 -1.99 -27.44 1.82
CA PHE A 620 -2.69 -28.50 1.10
C PHE A 620 -4.02 -27.94 0.60
N SER A 621 -4.35 -28.13 -0.67
CA SER A 621 -5.61 -27.65 -1.25
C SER A 621 -6.18 -28.67 -2.23
N ASN A 622 -7.49 -28.87 -2.17
CA ASN A 622 -8.26 -29.69 -3.09
C ASN A 622 -9.68 -29.10 -3.16
N LEU A 623 -9.75 -27.87 -3.69
CA LEU A 623 -11.00 -27.17 -3.92
C LEU A 623 -11.52 -27.41 -5.33
N LYS A 624 -12.83 -27.52 -5.45
CA LYS A 624 -13.57 -27.49 -6.71
C LYS A 624 -14.71 -26.48 -6.61
N GLN A 625 -14.82 -25.66 -7.64
CA GLN A 625 -15.91 -24.70 -7.84
C GLN A 625 -16.76 -25.10 -9.04
N THR A 626 -18.08 -25.04 -8.91
CA THR A 626 -19.02 -25.10 -10.04
C THR A 626 -19.82 -23.79 -10.12
N GLY A 627 -20.21 -23.36 -11.32
CA GLY A 627 -20.83 -22.06 -11.56
C GLY A 627 -20.24 -21.35 -12.78
N PRO A 628 -20.47 -20.04 -12.95
CA PRO A 628 -19.84 -19.23 -14.00
C PRO A 628 -18.31 -19.22 -13.98
N ASN A 629 -17.70 -19.41 -12.80
CA ASN A 629 -16.24 -19.49 -12.60
C ASN A 629 -15.77 -20.93 -12.36
N ASN A 630 -16.41 -21.92 -13.00
CA ASN A 630 -16.14 -23.35 -12.81
C ASN A 630 -14.64 -23.68 -12.89
N GLY A 631 -14.10 -24.28 -11.83
CA GLY A 631 -12.67 -24.34 -11.61
C GLY A 631 -12.23 -25.21 -10.44
N THR A 632 -10.93 -25.18 -10.14
CA THR A 632 -10.29 -25.95 -9.07
C THR A 632 -9.06 -25.22 -8.53
N LYS A 633 -8.74 -25.36 -7.24
CA LYS A 633 -7.46 -24.93 -6.64
C LYS A 633 -6.88 -26.14 -5.90
N ILE A 634 -5.76 -26.67 -6.41
CA ILE A 634 -5.25 -28.01 -6.07
C ILE A 634 -3.73 -27.97 -5.84
N THR A 635 -3.29 -28.60 -4.75
CA THR A 635 -1.87 -28.85 -4.48
C THR A 635 -1.42 -30.23 -4.95
N SER A 636 -0.11 -30.42 -5.13
CA SER A 636 0.48 -31.76 -5.30
C SER A 636 0.17 -32.68 -4.09
N PRO A 637 0.31 -34.01 -4.20
CA PRO A 637 0.04 -34.94 -3.09
C PRO A 637 0.94 -34.72 -1.85
N GLY A 638 2.10 -34.09 -2.02
CA GLY A 638 2.96 -33.65 -0.91
C GLY A 638 2.63 -32.26 -0.37
N GLY A 639 1.61 -31.60 -0.90
CA GLY A 639 1.27 -30.21 -0.64
C GLY A 639 1.99 -29.23 -1.58
N PHE A 640 1.97 -27.97 -1.16
CA PHE A 640 2.76 -26.85 -1.65
C PHE A 640 3.44 -26.21 -0.44
N HIS A 641 4.75 -26.03 -0.49
CA HIS A 641 5.55 -25.47 0.60
C HIS A 641 6.29 -24.24 0.09
N LEU A 642 5.89 -23.05 0.54
CA LEU A 642 6.47 -21.77 0.16
C LEU A 642 7.38 -21.27 1.27
N SER A 643 8.59 -20.83 0.92
CA SER A 643 9.45 -20.02 1.76
C SER A 643 9.71 -18.71 1.03
N ILE A 644 9.42 -17.58 1.67
CA ILE A 644 9.67 -16.25 1.10
C ILE A 644 10.04 -15.27 2.21
N ASP A 645 11.09 -14.48 1.98
CA ASP A 645 11.46 -13.37 2.85
C ASP A 645 10.77 -12.10 2.35
N VAL A 646 10.01 -11.42 3.20
CA VAL A 646 9.19 -10.27 2.78
C VAL A 646 10.01 -9.03 2.41
N GLN A 647 11.29 -8.97 2.81
CA GLN A 647 12.19 -7.87 2.44
C GLN A 647 12.74 -8.06 1.02
N TYR A 648 13.08 -9.31 0.65
CA TYR A 648 13.71 -9.62 -0.64
C TYR A 648 12.76 -10.16 -1.70
N ASN A 649 11.64 -10.77 -1.29
CA ASN A 649 10.59 -11.31 -2.16
C ASN A 649 11.09 -12.31 -3.22
N PHE A 650 12.10 -13.14 -2.89
CA PHE A 650 12.50 -14.26 -3.74
C PHE A 650 11.58 -15.46 -3.50
N PHE A 651 10.87 -15.88 -4.55
CA PHE A 651 9.97 -17.02 -4.49
C PHE A 651 10.75 -18.34 -4.43
N HIS A 652 10.53 -19.15 -3.40
CA HIS A 652 11.05 -20.51 -3.31
C HIS A 652 9.97 -21.49 -2.85
N ALA A 653 9.58 -22.41 -3.73
CA ALA A 653 8.59 -23.45 -3.44
C ALA A 653 9.14 -24.88 -3.57
N LYS A 654 8.46 -25.82 -2.90
CA LYS A 654 8.51 -27.27 -3.13
C LYS A 654 7.09 -27.81 -3.25
N GLY A 655 6.90 -28.78 -4.15
CA GLY A 655 5.55 -29.16 -4.58
C GLY A 655 4.91 -28.07 -5.44
N ASN A 656 3.68 -28.34 -5.88
CA ASN A 656 2.94 -27.46 -6.78
C ASN A 656 1.64 -27.01 -6.12
N LEU A 657 1.25 -25.74 -6.32
CA LEU A 657 -0.11 -25.24 -6.26
C LEU A 657 -0.53 -24.79 -7.67
N THR A 658 -1.69 -25.25 -8.11
CA THR A 658 -2.29 -24.92 -9.41
C THR A 658 -3.74 -24.49 -9.18
N THR A 659 -4.14 -23.37 -9.80
CA THR A 659 -5.54 -22.97 -9.92
C THR A 659 -5.98 -23.04 -11.37
N THR A 660 -7.12 -23.65 -11.65
CA THR A 660 -7.69 -23.77 -13.00
C THR A 660 -9.05 -23.09 -13.00
N VAL A 661 -9.29 -22.14 -13.91
CA VAL A 661 -10.56 -21.40 -14.02
C VAL A 661 -11.04 -21.48 -15.46
N ASN A 662 -12.28 -21.95 -15.67
CA ASN A 662 -12.90 -22.09 -17.00
C ASN A 662 -12.00 -22.80 -18.05
N GLY A 663 -11.19 -23.76 -17.57
CA GLY A 663 -10.26 -24.56 -18.39
C GLY A 663 -8.86 -23.96 -18.56
N LYS A 664 -8.63 -22.70 -18.18
CA LYS A 664 -7.29 -22.08 -18.15
C LYS A 664 -6.55 -22.48 -16.88
N GLU A 665 -5.36 -23.08 -17.03
CA GLU A 665 -4.51 -23.47 -15.91
C GLU A 665 -3.51 -22.35 -15.54
N CYS A 666 -3.56 -21.90 -14.29
CA CYS A 666 -2.67 -20.91 -13.69
C CYS A 666 -1.73 -21.62 -12.71
N ARG A 667 -0.41 -21.52 -12.95
CA ARG A 667 0.64 -22.24 -12.22
C ARG A 667 1.52 -21.26 -11.45
N GLN A 668 2.08 -21.71 -10.33
CA GLN A 668 3.11 -20.96 -9.61
C GLN A 668 4.33 -20.64 -10.50
N PRO A 669 5.06 -19.53 -10.24
CA PRO A 669 6.33 -19.26 -10.90
C PRO A 669 7.40 -20.29 -10.53
N ALA A 670 8.49 -20.33 -11.30
CA ALA A 670 9.67 -21.09 -10.91
C ALA A 670 10.41 -20.38 -9.76
N ASN A 671 11.23 -21.13 -9.03
CA ASN A 671 12.02 -20.57 -7.94
C ASN A 671 13.04 -19.55 -8.49
N GLU A 672 13.22 -18.43 -7.80
CA GLU A 672 14.06 -17.30 -8.25
C GLU A 672 13.58 -16.59 -9.54
N THR A 673 12.33 -16.81 -10.00
CA THR A 673 11.71 -16.16 -11.20
C THR A 673 10.53 -15.25 -10.89
#